data_AF-A0A1Q3W7W7-F1
#
_entry.id   AF-A0A1Q3W7W7-F1
#
_cell.length_a   1.000
_cell.length_b   1.000
_cell.length_c   1.000
_cell.angle_alpha   90.00
_cell.angle_beta   90.00
_cell.angle_gamma   90.00
#
_symmetry.space_group_name_H-M   'P 1'
#
loop_
_entity.id
_entity.type
_entity.pdbx_description
1 polymer ?
#
loop_
_entity_poly.entity_id
_entity_poly.type
_entity_poly.pdbx_seq_one_letter_code
_entity_poly.pdbx_strand_id
1 'polypeptide(L)'
;MNTRIIKILFRNLKKSYLKACLVILILGLGPLSCTCNPKIKPEQALIMKITPLTGLLGDQQKIQVSLELARDVTMVSLEKYQLKIFLATQGTGKAELIYEKDAKAQLTVVPDKPLKQELSYFGVDSELTTENAPFEISFDLKTLPGVTEATIKFELLDETGKLVKDGTSVWHSSDKPVDLKLERIGNEVLQGGKKEFEVKITNRGTEETKANQLKLRIIRDKGNTATIDDAVEQKGGTYSLNFPDKVGAGRGYFTKKMVVNLGTDVEAVFKLKLIYNEEEQKDEVTVTCKQGTIDIQDLPKRFVGDHVVEFGLFNNSGDDMQASDFSLELVSDNTATFEFIAEGKPIGSSKIKLEKILINPILKKEKSFGKLKFKINNPNGQAKVGVIVKLKKGTQEVAVSEKIVWEADGVDVKLESEEPITGFKAFKVRNIGKSSVNTDDIRVIFTNPQGINFKLGNVSGTNIDTSLTKILGTNSVIQAGQFVSFEIQPVDDPKNINKYGADLSLKLQDKDGDSLDEKKEEWINGVKIADFDAKINNVASNHNQIENEFERLNSVDEKEDNEEWIERTTNMFKLRSRADASVSEFKNVKILYKKLLDQEEPNLPAFLKVTCNYRINLADNYLVQQIDSKILEKFELVRKRALGALEHAKQLAENNQAEAQKSIEIVRNWDKVADRFATEIGTTEAKELAKEVDGYKNTAEGLLPE
;
A
#
# COMPACT_ATOMS: atom_id res chain seq x y z
N MET A 1 0.28 -5.00 38.25
CA MET A 1 -1.18 -5.19 38.12
C MET A 1 -1.54 -5.68 36.70
N ASN A 2 -0.91 -6.76 36.19
CA ASN A 2 -0.98 -7.08 34.75
C ASN A 2 -0.88 -8.58 34.40
N THR A 3 -1.36 -9.48 35.26
CA THR A 3 -1.21 -10.94 35.05
C THR A 3 -2.55 -11.71 35.06
N ARG A 4 -3.67 -11.04 35.32
CA ARG A 4 -5.01 -11.67 35.32
C ARG A 4 -5.72 -11.64 33.95
N ILE A 5 -5.44 -10.65 33.10
CA ILE A 5 -6.08 -10.53 31.78
C ILE A 5 -5.53 -11.58 30.78
N ILE A 6 -4.23 -11.89 30.85
CA ILE A 6 -3.58 -12.90 29.97
C ILE A 6 -4.06 -14.33 30.27
N LYS A 7 -4.45 -14.63 31.52
CA LYS A 7 -4.95 -15.98 31.91
C LYS A 7 -6.40 -16.25 31.48
N ILE A 8 -7.19 -15.22 31.22
CA ILE A 8 -8.55 -15.38 30.65
C ILE A 8 -8.46 -15.59 29.13
N LEU A 9 -7.54 -14.89 28.46
CA LEU A 9 -7.27 -15.04 27.02
C LEU A 9 -6.82 -16.44 26.60
N PHE A 10 -6.05 -17.18 27.42
CA PHE A 10 -5.57 -18.52 27.05
C PHE A 10 -6.55 -19.68 27.31
N ARG A 11 -7.64 -19.47 28.07
CA ARG A 11 -8.62 -20.54 28.34
C ARG A 11 -9.65 -20.71 27.22
N ASN A 12 -9.95 -19.66 26.45
CA ASN A 12 -10.94 -19.71 25.37
C ASN A 12 -10.35 -20.17 24.02
N LEU A 13 -9.02 -20.16 23.87
CA LEU A 13 -8.34 -20.54 22.62
C LEU A 13 -8.22 -22.07 22.37
N LYS A 14 -8.56 -22.93 23.33
CA LYS A 14 -8.42 -24.40 23.18
C LYS A 14 -9.70 -25.17 22.83
N LYS A 15 -10.87 -24.53 22.76
CA LYS A 15 -12.15 -25.25 22.56
C LYS A 15 -12.78 -25.15 21.16
N SER A 16 -12.32 -24.25 20.29
CA SER A 16 -13.01 -23.97 19.01
C SER A 16 -12.26 -24.45 17.74
N TYR A 17 -11.10 -25.09 17.88
CA TYR A 17 -10.29 -25.55 16.74
C TYR A 17 -10.53 -27.00 16.31
N LEU A 18 -11.57 -27.66 16.83
CA LEU A 18 -11.81 -29.08 16.60
C LEU A 18 -13.27 -29.37 16.26
N LYS A 19 -13.84 -28.71 15.24
CA LYS A 19 -15.11 -29.08 14.57
C LYS A 19 -15.39 -28.18 13.37
N ALA A 20 -14.57 -28.28 12.32
CA ALA A 20 -14.92 -27.77 10.99
C ALA A 20 -14.13 -28.56 9.92
N CYS A 21 -14.56 -29.80 9.70
CA CYS A 21 -14.26 -30.57 8.48
C CYS A 21 -15.58 -31.09 7.93
N LEU A 22 -15.72 -31.08 6.60
CA LEU A 22 -16.81 -31.64 5.77
C LEU A 22 -18.14 -30.86 5.88
N VAL A 23 -18.85 -30.42 4.82
CA VAL A 23 -19.11 -31.00 3.48
C VAL A 23 -19.36 -29.87 2.45
N ILE A 24 -19.30 -30.27 1.18
CA ILE A 24 -19.09 -29.54 -0.07
C ILE A 24 -20.38 -29.61 -0.93
N LEU A 25 -20.66 -28.54 -1.70
CA LEU A 25 -21.17 -28.51 -3.10
C LEU A 25 -22.69 -28.50 -3.53
N ILE A 26 -22.97 -27.49 -4.39
CA ILE A 26 -23.83 -27.27 -5.61
C ILE A 26 -25.38 -27.30 -5.61
N LEU A 27 -25.90 -26.27 -6.33
CA LEU A 27 -27.09 -26.12 -7.21
C LEU A 27 -28.25 -25.37 -6.52
N GLY A 28 -28.82 -24.28 -7.01
CA GLY A 28 -28.82 -23.66 -8.35
C GLY A 28 -30.28 -23.32 -8.72
N LEU A 29 -30.52 -22.05 -9.13
CA LEU A 29 -31.70 -21.51 -9.85
C LEU A 29 -32.99 -21.37 -9.01
N GLY A 30 -33.79 -20.31 -9.02
CA GLY A 30 -33.97 -19.12 -9.87
C GLY A 30 -35.09 -18.22 -9.27
N PRO A 31 -35.51 -17.13 -9.94
CA PRO A 31 -35.91 -15.86 -9.30
C PRO A 31 -37.43 -15.62 -9.19
N LEU A 32 -37.82 -14.74 -8.26
CA LEU A 32 -39.05 -13.94 -8.34
C LEU A 32 -38.72 -12.47 -8.04
N SER A 33 -38.89 -11.65 -9.07
CA SER A 33 -38.84 -10.19 -9.08
C SER A 33 -39.91 -9.55 -8.19
N CYS A 34 -39.60 -8.42 -7.55
CA CYS A 34 -40.43 -7.21 -7.59
C CYS A 34 -39.71 -6.00 -7.00
N THR A 35 -39.97 -4.86 -7.63
CA THR A 35 -39.23 -3.60 -7.67
C THR A 35 -39.58 -2.58 -6.58
N CYS A 36 -38.58 -1.88 -6.05
CA CYS A 36 -38.69 -0.51 -5.51
C CYS A 36 -37.39 0.25 -5.83
N ASN A 37 -37.48 1.32 -6.62
CA ASN A 37 -36.33 2.01 -7.23
C ASN A 37 -35.97 3.28 -6.41
N PRO A 38 -34.93 3.28 -5.56
CA PRO A 38 -34.37 4.51 -5.01
C PRO A 38 -33.69 5.30 -6.15
N LYS A 39 -33.70 6.64 -6.09
CA LYS A 39 -33.01 7.49 -7.07
C LYS A 39 -31.48 7.25 -6.99
N ILE A 40 -31.01 6.26 -7.74
CA ILE A 40 -29.60 5.93 -7.92
C ILE A 40 -28.92 7.10 -8.63
N LYS A 41 -27.81 7.60 -8.08
CA LYS A 41 -27.00 8.61 -8.75
C LYS A 41 -26.39 8.01 -10.02
N PRO A 42 -26.37 8.71 -11.18
CA PRO A 42 -25.89 8.16 -12.45
C PRO A 42 -24.48 7.55 -12.36
N GLU A 43 -23.62 8.16 -11.54
CA GLU A 43 -22.24 7.75 -11.27
C GLU A 43 -22.07 6.38 -10.56
N GLN A 44 -23.16 5.73 -10.16
CA GLN A 44 -23.14 4.42 -9.48
C GLN A 44 -24.02 3.36 -10.15
N ALA A 45 -24.61 3.65 -11.32
CA ALA A 45 -25.62 2.77 -11.90
C ALA A 45 -25.07 1.68 -12.83
N LEU A 46 -23.95 1.96 -13.52
CA LEU A 46 -23.34 1.08 -14.51
C LEU A 46 -21.88 0.75 -14.16
N ILE A 47 -21.50 -0.50 -14.38
CA ILE A 47 -20.12 -1.00 -14.30
C ILE A 47 -19.64 -1.30 -15.72
N MET A 48 -18.53 -0.69 -16.13
CA MET A 48 -17.89 -0.94 -17.43
C MET A 48 -16.67 -1.86 -17.28
N LYS A 49 -16.60 -2.91 -18.11
CA LYS A 49 -15.46 -3.82 -18.25
C LYS A 49 -14.99 -3.85 -19.70
N ILE A 50 -13.68 -3.98 -19.91
CA ILE A 50 -13.07 -4.09 -21.24
C ILE A 50 -12.36 -5.44 -21.36
N THR A 51 -12.65 -6.15 -22.44
CA THR A 51 -12.08 -7.47 -22.73
C THR A 51 -11.36 -7.43 -24.09
N PRO A 52 -10.14 -8.01 -24.19
CA PRO A 52 -9.35 -8.63 -23.13
C PRO A 52 -8.69 -7.60 -22.19
N LEU A 53 -8.65 -7.92 -20.88
CA LEU A 53 -8.06 -7.04 -19.86
C LEU A 53 -6.55 -6.84 -20.04
N THR A 54 -5.87 -7.81 -20.67
CA THR A 54 -4.43 -7.81 -20.92
C THR A 54 -4.02 -6.94 -22.11
N GLY A 55 -4.97 -6.33 -22.83
CA GLY A 55 -4.73 -5.72 -24.13
C GLY A 55 -4.70 -6.74 -25.27
N LEU A 56 -4.49 -6.25 -26.48
CA LEU A 56 -4.45 -7.05 -27.70
C LEU A 56 -3.01 -7.21 -28.21
N LEU A 57 -2.73 -8.32 -28.90
CA LEU A 57 -1.42 -8.56 -29.49
C LEU A 57 -1.51 -9.21 -30.87
N GLY A 58 -0.67 -8.74 -31.80
CA GLY A 58 -0.54 -9.33 -33.14
C GLY A 58 -1.87 -9.29 -33.90
N ASP A 59 -2.35 -10.44 -34.34
CA ASP A 59 -3.58 -10.57 -35.14
C ASP A 59 -4.88 -10.41 -34.32
N GLN A 60 -4.78 -10.20 -33.00
CA GLN A 60 -5.95 -9.93 -32.18
C GLN A 60 -6.51 -8.54 -32.46
N GLN A 61 -7.75 -8.50 -32.94
CA GLN A 61 -8.40 -7.27 -33.39
C GLN A 61 -9.67 -6.92 -32.61
N LYS A 62 -10.19 -7.81 -31.76
CA LYS A 62 -11.50 -7.64 -31.12
C LYS A 62 -11.39 -7.06 -29.72
N ILE A 63 -12.07 -5.93 -29.49
CA ILE A 63 -12.24 -5.32 -28.18
C ILE A 63 -13.73 -5.34 -27.84
N GLN A 64 -14.08 -5.80 -26.64
CA GLN A 64 -15.45 -5.76 -26.17
C GLN A 64 -15.57 -4.87 -24.94
N VAL A 65 -16.52 -3.93 -24.97
CA VAL A 65 -16.96 -3.16 -23.81
C VAL A 65 -18.23 -3.82 -23.27
N SER A 66 -18.20 -4.30 -22.04
CA SER A 66 -19.33 -4.93 -21.37
C SER A 66 -19.82 -4.01 -20.25
N LEU A 67 -21.12 -3.71 -20.27
CA LEU A 67 -21.79 -2.86 -19.29
C LEU A 67 -22.76 -3.70 -18.46
N GLU A 68 -22.55 -3.69 -17.14
CA GLU A 68 -23.37 -4.40 -16.17
C GLU A 68 -24.07 -3.41 -15.24
N LEU A 69 -25.21 -3.83 -14.67
CA LEU A 69 -25.85 -3.10 -13.60
C LEU A 69 -25.02 -3.19 -12.32
N ALA A 70 -24.88 -2.06 -11.62
CA ALA A 70 -24.30 -2.04 -10.29
C ALA A 70 -25.20 -2.79 -9.28
N ARG A 71 -24.62 -3.17 -8.14
CA ARG A 71 -25.35 -3.89 -7.08
C ARG A 71 -26.58 -3.07 -6.66
N ASP A 72 -27.73 -3.74 -6.55
CA ASP A 72 -29.02 -3.17 -6.15
C ASP A 72 -29.67 -2.22 -7.17
N VAL A 73 -29.15 -2.17 -8.41
CA VAL A 73 -29.76 -1.49 -9.55
C VAL A 73 -30.50 -2.52 -10.40
N THR A 74 -31.80 -2.30 -10.65
CA THR A 74 -32.62 -3.21 -11.45
C THR A 74 -32.80 -2.76 -12.89
N MET A 75 -32.62 -1.46 -13.16
CA MET A 75 -32.87 -0.86 -14.48
C MET A 75 -32.15 0.48 -14.64
N VAL A 76 -31.60 0.72 -15.84
CA VAL A 76 -30.95 1.97 -16.24
C VAL A 76 -31.32 2.33 -17.69
N SER A 77 -31.72 3.59 -17.93
CA SER A 77 -31.89 4.09 -19.30
C SER A 77 -30.53 4.35 -19.95
N LEU A 78 -30.29 3.74 -21.12
CA LEU A 78 -29.04 3.83 -21.87
C LEU A 78 -28.88 5.20 -22.57
N GLU A 79 -29.97 5.89 -22.85
CA GLU A 79 -29.96 7.25 -23.43
C GLU A 79 -29.31 8.28 -22.50
N LYS A 80 -29.30 8.01 -21.19
CA LYS A 80 -28.70 8.90 -20.18
C LYS A 80 -27.18 8.76 -20.04
N TYR A 81 -26.55 7.97 -20.91
CA TYR A 81 -25.12 7.72 -20.87
C TYR A 81 -24.52 7.80 -22.26
N GLN A 82 -23.28 8.24 -22.32
CA GLN A 82 -22.52 8.40 -23.55
C GLN A 82 -21.20 7.65 -23.45
N LEU A 83 -20.85 6.90 -24.48
CA LEU A 83 -19.54 6.30 -24.64
C LEU A 83 -18.68 7.21 -25.51
N LYS A 84 -17.58 7.69 -24.95
CA LYS A 84 -16.56 8.45 -25.66
C LYS A 84 -15.32 7.59 -25.84
N ILE A 85 -14.83 7.51 -27.07
CA ILE A 85 -13.75 6.62 -27.48
C ILE A 85 -12.65 7.45 -28.12
N PHE A 86 -11.43 7.23 -27.66
CA PHE A 86 -10.21 7.80 -28.23
C PHE A 86 -9.33 6.69 -28.76
N LEU A 87 -8.75 6.91 -29.93
CA LEU A 87 -7.72 6.06 -30.49
C LEU A 87 -6.44 6.90 -30.64
N ALA A 88 -5.32 6.36 -30.20
CA ALA A 88 -3.99 6.90 -30.44
C ALA A 88 -3.11 5.78 -31.02
N THR A 89 -2.19 6.13 -31.91
CA THR A 89 -1.32 5.15 -32.58
C THR A 89 0.13 5.60 -32.55
N GLN A 90 1.05 4.65 -32.42
CA GLN A 90 2.49 4.87 -32.62
C GLN A 90 2.98 4.10 -33.86
N GLY A 91 4.02 4.64 -34.49
CA GLY A 91 4.57 4.12 -35.74
C GLY A 91 4.26 5.01 -36.94
N THR A 92 4.50 4.50 -38.14
CA THR A 92 4.27 5.22 -39.41
C THR A 92 2.93 4.88 -40.07
N GLY A 93 2.29 3.79 -39.62
CA GLY A 93 0.98 3.35 -40.09
C GLY A 93 -0.18 4.07 -39.39
N LYS A 94 -1.41 3.77 -39.81
CA LYS A 94 -2.65 4.21 -39.15
C LYS A 94 -3.46 3.02 -38.67
N ALA A 95 -4.23 3.22 -37.60
CA ALA A 95 -5.22 2.25 -37.14
C ALA A 95 -6.61 2.87 -37.14
N GLU A 96 -7.63 2.02 -37.24
CA GLU A 96 -9.03 2.40 -37.17
C GLU A 96 -9.74 1.43 -36.23
N LEU A 97 -10.58 1.96 -35.34
CA LEU A 97 -11.46 1.14 -34.53
C LEU A 97 -12.87 1.23 -35.10
N ILE A 98 -13.45 0.08 -35.42
CA ILE A 98 -14.69 -0.02 -36.16
C ILE A 98 -15.76 -0.62 -35.28
N TYR A 99 -16.94 -0.03 -35.29
CA TYR A 99 -18.17 -0.60 -34.72
C TYR A 99 -19.19 -0.77 -35.84
N GLU A 100 -19.76 -1.97 -35.94
CA GLU A 100 -20.81 -2.31 -36.92
C GLU A 100 -22.12 -2.59 -36.18
N LYS A 101 -23.15 -1.78 -36.48
CA LYS A 101 -24.49 -1.94 -35.87
C LYS A 101 -25.37 -2.91 -36.67
N ASP A 102 -25.31 -2.78 -37.99
CA ASP A 102 -26.00 -3.59 -38.99
C ASP A 102 -25.26 -3.49 -40.34
N ALA A 103 -25.74 -4.19 -41.39
CA ALA A 103 -25.08 -4.21 -42.71
C ALA A 103 -24.99 -2.85 -43.43
N LYS A 104 -25.52 -1.75 -42.87
CA LYS A 104 -25.54 -0.41 -43.50
C LYS A 104 -24.99 0.71 -42.60
N ALA A 105 -24.94 0.54 -41.28
CA ALA A 105 -24.47 1.54 -40.32
C ALA A 105 -23.17 1.11 -39.63
N GLN A 106 -22.08 1.82 -39.96
CA GLN A 106 -20.73 1.63 -39.40
C GLN A 106 -20.24 2.94 -38.78
N LEU A 107 -19.63 2.84 -37.59
CA LEU A 107 -18.86 3.94 -36.98
C LEU A 107 -17.37 3.60 -37.02
N THR A 108 -16.56 4.59 -37.39
CA THR A 108 -15.11 4.48 -37.42
C THR A 108 -14.49 5.53 -36.51
N VAL A 109 -13.67 5.08 -35.56
CA VAL A 109 -12.81 5.92 -34.72
C VAL A 109 -11.41 5.92 -35.33
N VAL A 110 -10.88 7.11 -35.55
CA VAL A 110 -9.54 7.31 -36.12
C VAL A 110 -8.68 8.11 -35.13
N PRO A 111 -7.34 8.06 -35.25
CA PRO A 111 -6.45 8.85 -34.39
C PRO A 111 -6.81 10.33 -34.39
N ASP A 112 -6.67 10.97 -33.22
CA ASP A 112 -6.88 12.40 -32.99
C ASP A 112 -8.32 12.91 -33.22
N LYS A 113 -9.28 12.00 -33.48
CA LYS A 113 -10.70 12.33 -33.60
C LYS A 113 -11.54 11.42 -32.71
N PRO A 114 -11.84 11.83 -31.47
CA PRO A 114 -12.66 11.02 -30.58
C PRO A 114 -14.08 10.85 -31.11
N LEU A 115 -14.59 9.62 -31.00
CA LEU A 115 -16.00 9.32 -31.21
C LEU A 115 -16.73 9.53 -29.88
N LYS A 116 -17.91 10.14 -29.91
CA LYS A 116 -18.77 10.28 -28.74
C LYS A 116 -20.20 10.01 -29.15
N GLN A 117 -20.84 9.02 -28.53
CA GLN A 117 -22.17 8.59 -28.90
C GLN A 117 -22.95 8.06 -27.68
N GLU A 118 -24.27 8.21 -27.66
CA GLU A 118 -25.15 7.63 -26.62
C GLU A 118 -25.09 6.10 -26.62
N LEU A 119 -25.28 5.46 -25.45
CA LEU A 119 -25.22 4.00 -25.36
C LEU A 119 -26.35 3.32 -26.15
N SER A 120 -27.53 3.94 -26.21
CA SER A 120 -28.68 3.50 -27.02
C SER A 120 -28.36 3.40 -28.51
N TYR A 121 -27.32 4.08 -29.00
CA TYR A 121 -26.87 3.93 -30.37
C TYR A 121 -26.27 2.54 -30.64
N PHE A 122 -25.57 1.96 -29.66
CA PHE A 122 -24.79 0.74 -29.86
C PHE A 122 -25.64 -0.56 -29.76
N GLY A 123 -26.95 -0.43 -29.58
CA GLY A 123 -27.87 -1.56 -29.48
C GLY A 123 -29.27 -1.21 -29.98
N VAL A 124 -30.19 -2.17 -29.77
CA VAL A 124 -31.63 -2.00 -30.03
C VAL A 124 -32.40 -1.62 -28.76
N ASP A 125 -31.84 -1.92 -27.59
CA ASP A 125 -32.47 -1.64 -26.31
C ASP A 125 -32.25 -0.18 -25.88
N SER A 126 -33.29 0.47 -25.39
CA SER A 126 -33.23 1.79 -24.77
C SER A 126 -32.86 1.74 -23.28
N GLU A 127 -32.95 0.56 -22.66
CA GLU A 127 -32.74 0.34 -21.23
C GLU A 127 -31.97 -0.96 -20.96
N LEU A 128 -31.13 -0.94 -19.91
CA LEU A 128 -30.45 -2.11 -19.37
C LEU A 128 -31.16 -2.54 -18.08
N THR A 129 -31.58 -3.79 -18.02
CA THR A 129 -32.24 -4.46 -16.89
C THR A 129 -31.43 -5.68 -16.46
N THR A 130 -31.85 -6.35 -15.39
CA THR A 130 -31.24 -7.61 -14.96
C THR A 130 -31.42 -8.76 -15.96
N GLU A 131 -32.32 -8.63 -16.94
CA GLU A 131 -32.63 -9.68 -17.92
C GLU A 131 -31.80 -9.57 -19.21
N ASN A 132 -31.41 -8.35 -19.61
CA ASN A 132 -30.59 -8.10 -20.81
C ASN A 132 -29.17 -7.61 -20.49
N ALA A 133 -28.75 -7.67 -19.22
CA ALA A 133 -27.36 -7.49 -18.83
C ALA A 133 -26.54 -8.78 -19.02
N PRO A 134 -25.26 -8.70 -19.45
CA PRO A 134 -24.53 -7.47 -19.78
C PRO A 134 -24.89 -6.90 -21.16
N PHE A 135 -24.84 -5.57 -21.28
CA PHE A 135 -24.92 -4.88 -22.58
C PHE A 135 -23.52 -4.84 -23.20
N GLU A 136 -23.33 -5.57 -24.31
CA GLU A 136 -22.03 -5.78 -24.92
C GLU A 136 -21.87 -5.00 -26.22
N ILE A 137 -20.80 -4.20 -26.32
CA ILE A 137 -20.44 -3.43 -27.50
C ILE A 137 -19.11 -3.98 -28.03
N SER A 138 -19.12 -4.53 -29.23
CA SER A 138 -17.93 -5.11 -29.87
C SER A 138 -17.32 -4.18 -30.89
N PHE A 139 -16.01 -3.99 -30.84
CA PHE A 139 -15.23 -3.18 -31.75
C PHE A 139 -14.15 -4.02 -32.42
N ASP A 140 -13.96 -3.80 -33.72
CA ASP A 140 -12.89 -4.40 -34.52
C ASP A 140 -11.80 -3.35 -34.80
N LEU A 141 -10.60 -3.60 -34.30
CA LEU A 141 -9.40 -2.81 -34.56
C LEU A 141 -8.77 -3.26 -35.87
N LYS A 142 -8.75 -2.40 -36.87
CA LYS A 142 -7.98 -2.58 -38.09
C LYS A 142 -6.69 -1.77 -38.01
N THR A 143 -5.55 -2.44 -38.13
CA THR A 143 -4.24 -1.80 -38.18
C THR A 143 -3.66 -1.91 -39.59
N LEU A 144 -3.13 -0.80 -40.11
CA LEU A 144 -2.37 -0.81 -41.36
C LEU A 144 -0.90 -1.17 -41.08
N PRO A 145 -0.16 -1.67 -42.09
CA PRO A 145 1.28 -1.90 -41.96
C PRO A 145 2.01 -0.66 -41.42
N GLY A 146 2.91 -0.86 -40.45
CA GLY A 146 3.71 0.20 -39.85
C GLY A 146 3.18 0.78 -38.54
N VAL A 147 2.01 0.35 -38.05
CA VAL A 147 1.56 0.63 -36.66
C VAL A 147 2.31 -0.31 -35.70
N THR A 148 2.95 0.22 -34.68
CA THR A 148 3.66 -0.58 -33.65
C THR A 148 2.86 -0.72 -32.37
N GLU A 149 1.99 0.26 -32.08
CA GLU A 149 1.12 0.30 -30.91
C GLU A 149 -0.15 1.09 -31.22
N ALA A 150 -1.30 0.65 -30.70
CA ALA A 150 -2.54 1.40 -30.72
C ALA A 150 -3.16 1.40 -29.32
N THR A 151 -3.41 2.59 -28.77
CA THR A 151 -4.06 2.79 -27.46
C THR A 151 -5.49 3.23 -27.67
N ILE A 152 -6.43 2.48 -27.11
CA ILE A 152 -7.86 2.77 -27.16
C ILE A 152 -8.34 3.12 -25.76
N LYS A 153 -8.80 4.35 -25.55
CA LYS A 153 -9.40 4.80 -24.30
C LYS A 153 -10.92 4.89 -24.45
N PHE A 154 -11.64 4.27 -23.54
CA PHE A 154 -13.09 4.34 -23.40
C PHE A 154 -13.44 5.16 -22.16
N GLU A 155 -14.32 6.13 -22.31
CA GLU A 155 -14.87 6.97 -21.24
C GLU A 155 -16.39 6.86 -21.27
N LEU A 156 -16.97 6.29 -20.22
CA LEU A 156 -18.41 6.31 -19.95
C LEU A 156 -18.75 7.63 -19.25
N LEU A 157 -19.61 8.42 -19.86
CA LEU A 157 -20.08 9.72 -19.38
C LEU A 157 -21.57 9.65 -19.05
N ASP A 158 -22.01 10.42 -18.05
CA ASP A 158 -23.45 10.62 -17.79
C ASP A 158 -24.08 11.66 -18.73
N GLU A 159 -25.39 11.90 -18.57
CA GLU A 159 -26.17 12.85 -19.36
C GLU A 159 -25.65 14.30 -19.31
N THR A 160 -24.88 14.65 -18.26
CA THR A 160 -24.25 15.97 -18.09
C THR A 160 -22.85 16.04 -18.71
N GLY A 161 -22.34 14.92 -19.21
CA GLY A 161 -20.98 14.78 -19.73
C GLY A 161 -19.92 14.54 -18.65
N LYS A 162 -20.31 14.26 -17.41
CA LYS A 162 -19.38 13.93 -16.32
C LYS A 162 -18.91 12.48 -16.46
N LEU A 163 -17.62 12.25 -16.21
CA LEU A 163 -17.03 10.92 -16.26
C LEU A 163 -17.60 10.02 -15.15
N VAL A 164 -18.19 8.90 -15.56
CA VAL A 164 -18.67 7.83 -14.67
C VAL A 164 -17.58 6.78 -14.49
N LYS A 165 -17.00 6.31 -15.61
CA LYS A 165 -15.96 5.28 -15.61
C LYS A 165 -15.09 5.41 -16.86
N ASP A 166 -13.83 5.04 -16.76
CA ASP A 166 -12.96 4.87 -17.92
C ASP A 166 -12.30 3.49 -17.92
N GLY A 167 -11.73 3.17 -19.07
CA GLY A 167 -10.89 2.00 -19.25
C GLY A 167 -10.06 2.13 -20.52
N THR A 168 -8.95 1.40 -20.57
CA THR A 168 -7.99 1.47 -21.68
C THR A 168 -7.65 0.06 -22.15
N SER A 169 -7.58 -0.12 -23.46
CA SER A 169 -7.00 -1.30 -24.10
C SER A 169 -5.82 -0.85 -24.96
N VAL A 170 -4.74 -1.62 -24.96
CA VAL A 170 -3.55 -1.36 -25.77
C VAL A 170 -3.32 -2.55 -26.66
N TRP A 171 -3.19 -2.30 -27.97
CA TRP A 171 -2.74 -3.26 -28.96
C TRP A 171 -1.26 -3.03 -29.26
N HIS A 172 -0.49 -4.10 -29.40
CA HIS A 172 0.87 -4.01 -29.94
C HIS A 172 1.02 -4.92 -31.17
N SER A 173 1.80 -4.45 -32.14
CA SER A 173 2.24 -5.30 -33.24
C SER A 173 3.19 -6.36 -32.70
N SER A 174 2.94 -7.62 -33.04
CA SER A 174 3.85 -8.73 -32.82
C SER A 174 3.56 -9.82 -33.85
N ASP A 175 4.58 -10.25 -34.58
CA ASP A 175 4.54 -11.33 -35.57
C ASP A 175 5.21 -12.61 -35.04
N LYS A 176 5.80 -12.55 -33.85
CA LYS A 176 6.51 -13.67 -33.24
C LYS A 176 5.59 -14.45 -32.29
N PRO A 177 5.53 -15.79 -32.44
CA PRO A 177 4.84 -16.65 -31.47
C PRO A 177 5.37 -16.47 -30.05
N VAL A 178 6.70 -16.42 -29.87
CA VAL A 178 7.36 -16.18 -28.59
C VAL A 178 8.40 -15.08 -28.78
N ASP A 179 8.36 -14.03 -27.96
CA ASP A 179 9.32 -12.93 -27.97
C ASP A 179 9.70 -12.57 -26.54
N LEU A 180 10.79 -13.17 -26.05
CA LEU A 180 11.15 -13.06 -24.65
C LEU A 180 12.13 -11.91 -24.42
N LYS A 181 11.82 -11.10 -23.42
CA LYS A 181 12.69 -10.06 -22.90
C LYS A 181 13.21 -10.43 -21.52
N LEU A 182 14.54 -10.39 -21.34
CA LEU A 182 15.18 -10.55 -20.03
C LEU A 182 15.58 -9.19 -19.48
N GLU A 183 15.13 -8.88 -18.26
CA GLU A 183 15.44 -7.64 -17.57
C GLU A 183 15.93 -7.94 -16.16
N ARG A 184 16.82 -7.09 -15.64
CA ARG A 184 17.20 -7.08 -14.23
C ARG A 184 16.37 -6.06 -13.48
N ILE A 185 15.97 -6.42 -12.27
CA ILE A 185 15.40 -5.50 -11.30
C ILE A 185 16.37 -5.44 -10.10
N GLY A 186 16.74 -4.22 -9.71
CA GLY A 186 17.65 -3.94 -8.58
C GLY A 186 18.93 -3.20 -9.00
N ASN A 187 19.80 -2.92 -8.01
CA ASN A 187 21.05 -2.15 -8.18
C ASN A 187 21.99 -2.81 -9.19
N GLU A 188 22.72 -2.06 -10.01
CA GLU A 188 23.69 -2.63 -10.99
C GLU A 188 24.87 -3.37 -10.33
N VAL A 189 25.37 -2.84 -9.21
CA VAL A 189 26.44 -3.44 -8.42
C VAL A 189 25.90 -3.87 -7.06
N LEU A 190 25.98 -5.17 -6.78
CA LEU A 190 25.64 -5.76 -5.49
C LEU A 190 26.85 -5.64 -4.57
N GLN A 191 26.66 -5.14 -3.36
CA GLN A 191 27.73 -5.02 -2.38
C GLN A 191 27.23 -5.40 -1.00
N GLY A 192 28.11 -5.99 -0.22
CA GLY A 192 27.85 -6.20 1.20
C GLY A 192 26.85 -7.29 1.55
N GLY A 193 26.05 -7.07 2.59
CA GLY A 193 25.05 -8.05 3.05
C GLY A 193 23.90 -8.29 2.05
N LYS A 194 23.65 -7.33 1.15
CA LYS A 194 22.60 -7.41 0.12
C LYS A 194 23.18 -7.87 -1.22
N LYS A 195 23.38 -9.18 -1.36
CA LYS A 195 23.86 -9.83 -2.60
C LYS A 195 22.71 -10.40 -3.42
N GLU A 196 21.56 -9.75 -3.39
CA GLU A 196 20.32 -10.22 -4.02
C GLU A 196 19.92 -9.32 -5.18
N PHE A 197 19.39 -9.91 -6.24
CA PHE A 197 18.79 -9.20 -7.37
C PHE A 197 17.62 -10.00 -7.92
N GLU A 198 16.79 -9.39 -8.76
CA GLU A 198 15.71 -10.09 -9.44
C GLU A 198 15.91 -10.06 -10.95
N VAL A 199 15.48 -11.14 -11.60
CA VAL A 199 15.33 -11.20 -13.06
C VAL A 199 13.85 -11.24 -13.39
N LYS A 200 13.45 -10.42 -14.37
CA LYS A 200 12.11 -10.41 -14.95
C LYS A 200 12.20 -10.94 -16.37
N ILE A 201 11.38 -11.92 -16.69
CA ILE A 201 11.25 -12.45 -18.05
C ILE A 201 9.85 -12.13 -18.53
N THR A 202 9.74 -11.37 -19.62
CA THR A 202 8.48 -10.93 -20.20
C THR A 202 8.32 -11.53 -21.58
N ASN A 203 7.18 -12.17 -21.87
CA ASN A 203 6.87 -12.69 -23.20
C ASN A 203 5.96 -11.72 -23.96
N ARG A 204 6.52 -11.06 -24.99
CA ARG A 204 5.86 -10.13 -25.90
C ARG A 204 5.31 -10.82 -27.16
N GLY A 205 5.40 -12.16 -27.22
CA GLY A 205 4.87 -12.98 -28.30
C GLY A 205 3.39 -13.30 -28.14
N THR A 206 2.80 -13.77 -29.24
CA THR A 206 1.36 -14.08 -29.36
C THR A 206 0.95 -15.39 -28.70
N GLU A 207 1.89 -16.28 -28.38
CA GLU A 207 1.68 -17.57 -27.73
C GLU A 207 2.40 -17.65 -26.39
N GLU A 208 1.90 -18.49 -25.47
CA GLU A 208 2.60 -18.80 -24.21
C GLU A 208 3.85 -19.65 -24.47
N THR A 209 4.86 -19.51 -23.61
CA THR A 209 6.03 -20.40 -23.69
C THR A 209 5.64 -21.83 -23.28
N LYS A 210 6.29 -22.84 -23.85
CA LYS A 210 6.15 -24.22 -23.38
C LYS A 210 6.88 -24.43 -22.04
N ALA A 211 6.27 -25.21 -21.15
CA ALA A 211 6.84 -25.54 -19.84
C ALA A 211 8.20 -26.24 -19.98
N ASN A 212 9.11 -26.01 -19.03
CA ASN A 212 10.46 -26.59 -18.96
C ASN A 212 11.41 -26.27 -20.15
N GLN A 213 11.02 -25.38 -21.08
CA GLN A 213 11.89 -24.96 -22.18
C GLN A 213 12.71 -23.72 -21.87
N LEU A 214 12.38 -23.01 -20.79
CA LEU A 214 13.00 -21.76 -20.39
C LEU A 214 14.14 -22.02 -19.40
N LYS A 215 15.33 -21.50 -19.70
CA LYS A 215 16.52 -21.63 -18.86
C LYS A 215 17.32 -20.34 -18.86
N LEU A 216 17.95 -20.00 -17.74
CA LEU A 216 19.01 -19.01 -17.70
C LEU A 216 20.36 -19.73 -17.73
N ARG A 217 21.17 -19.40 -18.72
CA ARG A 217 22.62 -19.68 -18.69
C ARG A 217 23.31 -18.50 -18.06
N ILE A 218 24.12 -18.79 -17.05
CA ILE A 218 24.80 -17.82 -16.23
C ILE A 218 26.29 -18.09 -16.39
N ILE A 219 27.05 -17.11 -16.85
CA ILE A 219 28.49 -17.25 -17.09
C ILE A 219 29.21 -16.34 -16.10
N ARG A 220 30.06 -16.90 -15.25
CA ARG A 220 30.94 -16.13 -14.39
C ARG A 220 32.12 -15.60 -15.22
N ASP A 221 32.09 -14.31 -15.46
CA ASP A 221 33.09 -13.57 -16.24
C ASP A 221 34.28 -13.13 -15.38
N LYS A 222 34.05 -12.94 -14.07
CA LYS A 222 35.09 -12.57 -13.07
C LYS A 222 34.82 -13.27 -11.73
N GLY A 223 35.88 -13.59 -11.00
CA GLY A 223 35.85 -14.37 -9.75
C GLY A 223 36.12 -15.86 -9.98
N ASN A 224 36.63 -16.56 -8.96
CA ASN A 224 37.05 -17.96 -9.02
C ASN A 224 36.16 -18.91 -8.21
N THR A 225 35.52 -18.41 -7.15
CA THR A 225 34.74 -19.19 -6.19
C THR A 225 33.28 -18.77 -6.08
N ALA A 226 32.92 -17.62 -6.64
CA ALA A 226 31.58 -17.09 -6.55
C ALA A 226 30.57 -17.97 -7.30
N THR A 227 29.38 -18.12 -6.73
CA THR A 227 28.25 -18.90 -7.23
C THR A 227 26.96 -18.08 -7.16
N ILE A 228 25.91 -18.58 -7.81
CA ILE A 228 24.55 -18.06 -7.70
C ILE A 228 23.66 -19.17 -7.14
N ASP A 229 22.87 -18.85 -6.11
CA ASP A 229 21.97 -19.81 -5.46
C ASP A 229 20.93 -20.35 -6.46
N ASP A 230 20.49 -21.59 -6.23
CA ASP A 230 19.62 -22.39 -7.12
C ASP A 230 20.19 -22.73 -8.51
N ALA A 231 21.30 -22.11 -8.94
CA ALA A 231 21.92 -22.39 -10.23
C ALA A 231 22.89 -23.57 -10.12
N VAL A 232 22.78 -24.53 -11.04
CA VAL A 232 23.62 -25.73 -11.07
C VAL A 232 24.85 -25.47 -11.94
N GLU A 233 26.04 -25.54 -11.34
CA GLU A 233 27.30 -25.43 -12.09
C GLU A 233 27.44 -26.60 -13.07
N GLN A 234 27.74 -26.30 -14.32
CA GLN A 234 27.96 -27.28 -15.37
C GLN A 234 29.47 -27.54 -15.53
N LYS A 235 30.21 -26.53 -16.02
CA LYS A 235 31.67 -26.58 -16.20
C LYS A 235 32.24 -25.17 -16.32
N GLY A 236 33.41 -24.94 -15.71
CA GLY A 236 34.23 -23.75 -15.94
C GLY A 236 33.55 -22.43 -15.57
N GLY A 237 32.80 -22.38 -14.46
CA GLY A 237 32.08 -21.17 -14.05
C GLY A 237 30.83 -20.84 -14.89
N THR A 238 30.33 -21.81 -15.66
CA THR A 238 29.02 -21.71 -16.31
C THR A 238 27.98 -22.46 -15.48
N TYR A 239 26.87 -21.80 -15.17
CA TYR A 239 25.75 -22.32 -14.39
C TYR A 239 24.48 -22.33 -15.25
N SER A 240 23.57 -23.23 -14.91
CA SER A 240 22.24 -23.31 -15.52
C SER A 240 21.17 -23.24 -14.44
N LEU A 241 20.16 -22.40 -14.66
CA LEU A 241 18.95 -22.33 -13.85
C LEU A 241 17.74 -22.61 -14.75
N ASN A 242 16.95 -23.64 -14.42
CA ASN A 242 15.75 -23.98 -15.17
C ASN A 242 14.52 -23.32 -14.56
N PHE A 243 13.58 -22.89 -15.41
CA PHE A 243 12.27 -22.43 -14.97
C PHE A 243 11.22 -23.49 -15.30
N PRO A 244 10.48 -23.98 -14.29
CA PRO A 244 9.45 -25.00 -14.52
C PRO A 244 8.21 -24.42 -15.19
N ASP A 245 7.93 -23.14 -14.93
CA ASP A 245 6.68 -22.49 -15.29
C ASP A 245 6.70 -21.88 -16.68
N LYS A 246 5.49 -21.67 -17.22
CA LYS A 246 5.26 -20.96 -18.48
C LYS A 246 5.20 -19.45 -18.25
N VAL A 247 5.62 -18.69 -19.25
CA VAL A 247 5.37 -17.25 -19.36
C VAL A 247 4.19 -17.03 -20.30
N GLY A 248 3.11 -16.47 -19.76
CA GLY A 248 1.90 -16.19 -20.53
C GLY A 248 2.18 -15.27 -21.73
N ALA A 249 1.37 -15.38 -22.78
CA ALA A 249 1.44 -14.50 -23.95
C ALA A 249 1.10 -13.03 -23.59
N GLY A 250 1.25 -12.11 -24.55
CA GLY A 250 0.66 -10.77 -24.41
C GLY A 250 1.28 -9.92 -23.29
N ARG A 251 2.60 -9.99 -23.12
CA ARG A 251 3.38 -9.38 -22.02
C ARG A 251 3.16 -10.04 -20.66
N GLY A 252 2.69 -11.29 -20.62
CA GLY A 252 2.83 -12.12 -19.43
C GLY A 252 4.29 -12.14 -18.96
N TYR A 253 4.48 -12.13 -17.65
CA TYR A 253 5.81 -12.12 -17.06
C TYR A 253 5.84 -12.92 -15.78
N PHE A 254 7.05 -13.33 -15.39
CA PHE A 254 7.33 -13.76 -14.04
C PHE A 254 8.66 -13.16 -13.58
N THR A 255 8.86 -13.13 -12.28
CA THR A 255 10.11 -12.68 -11.66
C THR A 255 10.72 -13.81 -10.84
N LYS A 256 12.06 -13.85 -10.81
CA LYS A 256 12.82 -14.77 -9.96
C LYS A 256 13.88 -13.98 -9.19
N LYS A 257 13.86 -14.15 -7.88
CA LYS A 257 14.90 -13.66 -6.97
C LYS A 257 16.13 -14.55 -7.07
N MET A 258 17.29 -13.91 -7.15
CA MET A 258 18.61 -14.50 -7.33
C MET A 258 19.53 -14.00 -6.22
N VAL A 259 20.40 -14.87 -5.70
CA VAL A 259 21.36 -14.53 -4.64
C VAL A 259 22.76 -14.90 -5.11
N VAL A 260 23.71 -13.97 -5.00
CA VAL A 260 25.12 -14.20 -5.32
C VAL A 260 25.89 -14.53 -4.05
N ASN A 261 26.59 -15.65 -4.05
CA ASN A 261 27.56 -15.99 -3.02
C ASN A 261 28.97 -15.75 -3.57
N LEU A 262 29.78 -14.94 -2.90
CA LEU A 262 31.14 -14.62 -3.37
C LEU A 262 32.16 -15.70 -3.04
N GLY A 263 31.87 -16.61 -2.12
CA GLY A 263 32.89 -17.51 -1.56
C GLY A 263 34.06 -16.70 -0.99
N THR A 264 35.24 -16.89 -1.58
CA THR A 264 36.48 -16.17 -1.24
C THR A 264 36.80 -15.00 -2.16
N ASP A 265 35.98 -14.74 -3.18
CA ASP A 265 36.23 -13.66 -4.14
C ASP A 265 35.94 -12.28 -3.52
N VAL A 266 36.81 -11.30 -3.81
CA VAL A 266 36.57 -9.89 -3.46
C VAL A 266 35.60 -9.22 -4.42
N GLU A 267 35.47 -9.77 -5.62
CA GLU A 267 34.57 -9.30 -6.68
C GLU A 267 34.27 -10.44 -7.66
N ALA A 268 33.02 -10.54 -8.08
CA ALA A 268 32.57 -11.44 -9.13
C ALA A 268 31.65 -10.72 -10.12
N VAL A 269 31.68 -11.16 -11.38
CA VAL A 269 30.80 -10.65 -12.44
C VAL A 269 30.15 -11.84 -13.12
N PHE A 270 28.83 -11.77 -13.27
CA PHE A 270 28.02 -12.78 -13.96
C PHE A 270 27.30 -12.16 -15.15
N LYS A 271 27.31 -12.87 -16.28
CA LYS A 271 26.51 -12.58 -17.48
C LYS A 271 25.39 -13.61 -17.58
N LEU A 272 24.16 -13.14 -17.64
CA LEU A 272 22.96 -13.94 -17.68
C LEU A 272 22.34 -13.85 -19.08
N LYS A 273 22.11 -15.01 -19.68
CA LYS A 273 21.54 -15.15 -21.01
C LYS A 273 20.33 -16.07 -20.95
N LEU A 274 19.22 -15.61 -21.50
CA LEU A 274 18.01 -16.40 -21.58
C LEU A 274 18.13 -17.43 -22.71
N ILE A 275 17.70 -18.66 -22.44
CA ILE A 275 17.57 -19.73 -23.41
C ILE A 275 16.10 -20.16 -23.43
N TYR A 276 15.53 -20.26 -24.62
CA TYR A 276 14.21 -20.83 -24.83
C TYR A 276 14.26 -21.81 -25.99
N ASN A 277 13.70 -23.00 -25.79
CA ASN A 277 13.70 -24.08 -26.80
C ASN A 277 15.11 -24.38 -27.35
N GLU A 278 16.10 -24.45 -26.44
CA GLU A 278 17.52 -24.69 -26.74
C GLU A 278 18.24 -23.56 -27.53
N GLU A 279 17.54 -22.47 -27.84
CA GLU A 279 18.10 -21.30 -28.53
C GLU A 279 18.36 -20.14 -27.58
N GLU A 280 19.54 -19.53 -27.71
CA GLU A 280 19.93 -18.33 -26.98
C GLU A 280 19.13 -17.12 -27.47
N GLN A 281 18.48 -16.43 -26.53
CA GLN A 281 17.76 -15.20 -26.79
C GLN A 281 18.73 -14.01 -26.78
N LYS A 282 18.33 -12.92 -27.45
CA LYS A 282 19.22 -11.77 -27.71
C LYS A 282 19.68 -11.03 -26.45
N ASP A 283 18.84 -10.98 -25.42
CA ASP A 283 19.10 -10.16 -24.24
C ASP A 283 20.16 -10.77 -23.31
N GLU A 284 21.08 -9.93 -22.85
CA GLU A 284 22.09 -10.26 -21.85
C GLU A 284 21.96 -9.29 -20.67
N VAL A 285 21.99 -9.84 -19.46
CA VAL A 285 22.01 -9.08 -18.21
C VAL A 285 23.35 -9.29 -17.51
N THR A 286 24.00 -8.21 -17.09
CA THR A 286 25.23 -8.29 -16.28
C THR A 286 24.96 -7.99 -14.81
N VAL A 287 25.59 -8.76 -13.93
CA VAL A 287 25.54 -8.59 -12.48
C VAL A 287 26.94 -8.56 -11.91
N THR A 288 27.33 -7.43 -11.34
CA THR A 288 28.57 -7.30 -10.58
C THR A 288 28.26 -7.43 -9.10
N CYS A 289 29.01 -8.26 -8.39
CA CYS A 289 28.96 -8.38 -6.94
C CYS A 289 30.35 -8.11 -6.35
N LYS A 290 30.45 -7.24 -5.36
CA LYS A 290 31.70 -6.95 -4.63
C LYS A 290 31.54 -7.32 -3.16
N GLN A 291 32.63 -7.76 -2.55
CA GLN A 291 32.68 -7.97 -1.11
C GLN A 291 32.43 -6.62 -0.44
N GLY A 292 31.47 -6.57 0.49
CA GLY A 292 31.27 -5.34 1.26
C GLY A 292 32.42 -5.13 2.24
N THR A 293 32.72 -3.88 2.51
CA THR A 293 33.72 -3.46 3.50
C THR A 293 33.04 -2.65 4.60
N ILE A 294 33.80 -1.78 5.26
CA ILE A 294 33.27 -0.79 6.20
C ILE A 294 33.20 0.53 5.46
N ASP A 295 32.02 1.13 5.39
CA ASP A 295 31.81 2.43 4.77
C ASP A 295 32.07 3.54 5.79
N ILE A 296 32.63 4.67 5.35
CA ILE A 296 32.76 5.89 6.15
C ILE A 296 31.52 6.75 5.88
N GLN A 297 30.82 7.16 6.94
CA GLN A 297 29.54 7.88 6.86
C GLN A 297 29.57 9.16 7.67
N ASP A 298 28.62 10.06 7.39
CA ASP A 298 28.38 11.30 8.15
C ASP A 298 29.54 12.29 8.20
N LEU A 299 30.46 12.22 7.23
CA LEU A 299 31.50 13.24 7.08
C LEU A 299 30.93 14.52 6.43
N PRO A 300 31.22 15.70 6.97
CA PRO A 300 30.86 16.95 6.32
C PRO A 300 31.74 17.17 5.09
N LYS A 301 31.27 17.97 4.13
CA LYS A 301 32.10 18.40 3.00
C LYS A 301 33.12 19.47 3.39
N ARG A 302 32.82 20.25 4.44
CA ARG A 302 33.63 21.38 4.91
C ARG A 302 33.52 21.53 6.44
N PHE A 303 34.57 22.05 7.09
CA PHE A 303 34.52 22.51 8.49
C PHE A 303 35.51 23.66 8.73
N VAL A 304 35.31 24.46 9.78
CA VAL A 304 36.03 25.72 10.00
C VAL A 304 36.74 25.74 11.35
N GLY A 305 37.91 26.38 11.41
CA GLY A 305 38.62 26.65 12.66
C GLY A 305 39.01 25.37 13.40
N ASP A 306 38.81 25.35 14.72
CA ASP A 306 39.09 24.20 15.58
C ASP A 306 37.87 23.30 15.81
N HIS A 307 36.87 23.38 14.93
CA HIS A 307 35.67 22.56 15.01
C HIS A 307 36.02 21.07 15.03
N VAL A 308 35.30 20.33 15.88
CA VAL A 308 35.44 18.87 15.99
C VAL A 308 34.49 18.20 15.02
N VAL A 309 35.04 17.59 13.98
CA VAL A 309 34.28 16.80 13.03
C VAL A 309 33.92 15.46 13.67
N GLU A 310 32.64 15.10 13.63
CA GLU A 310 32.16 13.77 14.01
C GLU A 310 31.80 12.96 12.76
N PHE A 311 32.07 11.65 12.77
CA PHE A 311 31.70 10.74 11.69
C PHE A 311 31.48 9.31 12.18
N GLY A 312 30.80 8.53 11.34
CA GLY A 312 30.44 7.13 11.60
C GLY A 312 31.14 6.14 10.66
N LEU A 313 31.10 4.88 11.05
CA LEU A 313 31.48 3.73 10.22
C LEU A 313 30.28 2.80 10.09
N PHE A 314 30.02 2.24 8.91
CA PHE A 314 28.96 1.26 8.71
C PHE A 314 29.56 -0.06 8.23
N ASN A 315 29.32 -1.14 8.97
CA ASN A 315 29.78 -2.45 8.53
C ASN A 315 28.83 -3.01 7.48
N ASN A 316 29.18 -2.84 6.21
CA ASN A 316 28.43 -3.35 5.09
C ASN A 316 28.91 -4.74 4.65
N SER A 317 29.87 -5.39 5.31
CA SER A 317 30.44 -6.64 4.75
C SER A 317 29.53 -7.86 4.71
N GLY A 318 28.44 -7.85 5.46
CA GLY A 318 27.56 -9.00 5.65
C GLY A 318 27.99 -9.93 6.79
N ASP A 319 29.15 -9.70 7.40
CA ASP A 319 29.69 -10.47 8.53
C ASP A 319 30.12 -9.56 9.69
N ASP A 320 30.16 -10.10 10.90
CA ASP A 320 30.71 -9.39 12.05
C ASP A 320 32.24 -9.29 11.92
N MET A 321 32.81 -8.14 12.29
CA MET A 321 34.26 -7.90 12.23
C MET A 321 34.84 -7.48 13.58
N GLN A 322 36.16 -7.62 13.75
CA GLN A 322 36.88 -7.14 14.93
C GLN A 322 37.45 -5.73 14.67
N ALA A 323 37.20 -4.78 15.57
CA ALA A 323 37.73 -3.43 15.50
C ALA A 323 39.27 -3.39 15.57
N SER A 324 39.89 -4.38 16.22
CA SER A 324 41.36 -4.51 16.35
C SER A 324 42.08 -4.71 15.02
N ASP A 325 41.38 -5.19 14.00
CA ASP A 325 41.89 -5.38 12.65
C ASP A 325 42.08 -4.06 11.90
N PHE A 326 41.47 -2.97 12.39
CA PHE A 326 41.35 -1.72 11.66
C PHE A 326 42.12 -0.56 12.30
N SER A 327 42.61 0.32 11.44
CA SER A 327 43.19 1.61 11.81
C SER A 327 42.64 2.72 10.93
N LEU A 328 42.57 3.92 11.50
CA LEU A 328 42.19 5.15 10.83
C LEU A 328 43.42 6.01 10.60
N GLU A 329 43.43 6.73 9.48
CA GLU A 329 44.46 7.69 9.11
C GLU A 329 43.83 8.96 8.52
N LEU A 330 44.24 10.12 9.01
CA LEU A 330 43.93 11.43 8.43
C LEU A 330 45.07 11.83 7.52
N VAL A 331 44.76 12.08 6.25
CA VAL A 331 45.73 12.52 5.25
C VAL A 331 45.38 13.94 4.82
N SER A 332 46.26 14.88 5.17
CA SER A 332 46.21 16.26 4.68
C SER A 332 46.85 16.34 3.30
N ASP A 333 46.30 17.16 2.41
CA ASP A 333 46.92 17.44 1.10
C ASP A 333 48.02 18.51 1.15
N ASN A 334 48.31 19.07 2.32
CA ASN A 334 49.35 20.07 2.54
C ASN A 334 49.97 19.92 3.95
N THR A 335 50.65 20.96 4.44
CA THR A 335 51.41 20.95 5.70
C THR A 335 50.55 20.98 6.95
N ALA A 336 49.28 21.37 6.88
CA ALA A 336 48.36 21.37 8.02
C ALA A 336 48.21 19.96 8.61
N THR A 337 48.19 19.84 9.93
CA THR A 337 48.09 18.55 10.63
C THR A 337 46.77 18.41 11.37
N PHE A 338 46.24 17.20 11.39
CA PHE A 338 44.98 16.85 12.04
C PHE A 338 45.21 15.76 13.08
N GLU A 339 44.33 15.70 14.08
CA GLU A 339 44.40 14.70 15.14
C GLU A 339 43.02 14.10 15.45
N PHE A 340 43.02 12.82 15.81
CA PHE A 340 41.84 12.17 16.36
C PHE A 340 41.61 12.54 17.83
N ILE A 341 40.35 12.47 18.25
CA ILE A 341 39.92 12.64 19.64
C ILE A 341 39.33 11.30 20.13
N ALA A 342 39.86 10.78 21.24
CA ALA A 342 39.34 9.59 21.92
C ALA A 342 39.06 9.91 23.38
N GLU A 343 37.98 9.36 23.93
CA GLU A 343 37.57 9.62 25.32
C GLU A 343 37.47 11.12 25.67
N GLY A 344 37.10 11.94 24.70
CA GLY A 344 37.00 13.40 24.83
C GLY A 344 38.33 14.15 24.84
N LYS A 345 39.47 13.47 24.64
CA LYS A 345 40.80 14.08 24.62
C LYS A 345 41.47 13.96 23.24
N PRO A 346 42.11 15.04 22.74
CA PRO A 346 42.94 14.95 21.55
C PRO A 346 44.15 14.04 21.77
N ILE A 347 44.49 13.24 20.77
CA ILE A 347 45.50 12.17 20.88
C ILE A 347 46.86 12.63 20.33
N GLY A 348 46.92 13.77 19.63
CA GLY A 348 48.15 14.26 18.99
C GLY A 348 48.61 13.43 17.79
N SER A 349 47.76 12.54 17.26
CA SER A 349 48.11 11.63 16.17
C SER A 349 47.06 11.66 15.06
N SER A 350 47.53 11.69 13.81
CA SER A 350 46.72 11.50 12.61
C SER A 350 46.44 10.02 12.31
N LYS A 351 46.99 9.09 13.11
CA LYS A 351 46.79 7.64 12.97
C LYS A 351 46.35 7.02 14.28
N ILE A 352 45.39 6.09 14.23
CA ILE A 352 44.88 5.42 15.41
C ILE A 352 44.27 4.06 15.09
N LYS A 353 44.46 3.08 15.98
CA LYS A 353 43.72 1.82 15.90
C LYS A 353 42.28 2.00 16.37
N LEU A 354 41.34 1.40 15.66
CA LEU A 354 39.92 1.59 15.93
C LEU A 354 39.51 1.06 17.31
N GLU A 355 40.14 -0.01 17.79
CA GLU A 355 39.99 -0.56 19.16
C GLU A 355 40.32 0.43 20.28
N LYS A 356 41.09 1.49 20.00
CA LYS A 356 41.42 2.54 20.98
C LYS A 356 40.35 3.62 21.09
N ILE A 357 39.41 3.67 20.15
CA ILE A 357 38.34 4.67 20.12
C ILE A 357 36.98 4.03 20.41
N LEU A 358 36.73 2.86 19.84
CA LEU A 358 35.47 2.15 20.03
C LEU A 358 35.52 1.30 21.31
N ILE A 359 34.51 1.47 22.16
CA ILE A 359 34.32 0.69 23.38
C ILE A 359 34.00 -0.79 23.05
N ASN A 360 33.32 -1.03 21.93
CA ASN A 360 32.94 -2.37 21.50
C ASN A 360 33.99 -2.94 20.53
N PRO A 361 34.54 -4.14 20.80
CA PRO A 361 35.52 -4.77 19.92
C PRO A 361 34.89 -5.38 18.66
N ILE A 362 33.56 -5.61 18.65
CA ILE A 362 32.86 -6.26 17.54
C ILE A 362 32.04 -5.23 16.75
N LEU A 363 32.38 -5.08 15.48
CA LEU A 363 31.62 -4.36 14.47
C LEU A 363 30.60 -5.33 13.88
N LYS A 364 29.40 -5.39 14.47
CA LYS A 364 28.28 -6.21 13.97
C LYS A 364 27.91 -5.87 12.52
N LYS A 365 27.54 -6.87 11.73
CA LYS A 365 27.05 -6.67 10.36
C LYS A 365 25.83 -5.75 10.29
N GLU A 366 25.76 -4.97 9.21
CA GLU A 366 24.64 -4.07 8.87
C GLU A 366 24.27 -3.08 9.98
N LYS A 367 25.29 -2.63 10.72
CA LYS A 367 25.14 -1.65 11.79
C LYS A 367 26.15 -0.53 11.62
N SER A 368 25.74 0.66 12.05
CA SER A 368 26.62 1.81 12.17
C SER A 368 27.31 1.79 13.54
N PHE A 369 28.56 2.25 13.57
CA PHE A 369 29.44 2.30 14.73
C PHE A 369 30.16 3.64 14.77
N GLY A 370 30.52 4.03 15.99
CA GLY A 370 31.39 5.17 16.23
C GLY A 370 30.65 6.50 16.39
N LYS A 371 31.18 7.31 17.30
CA LYS A 371 31.14 8.77 17.26
C LYS A 371 32.60 9.20 17.13
N LEU A 372 33.19 8.86 15.99
CA LEU A 372 34.61 9.09 15.77
C LEU A 372 34.80 10.58 15.56
N LYS A 373 35.86 11.14 16.16
CA LYS A 373 36.06 12.58 16.18
C LYS A 373 37.47 12.92 15.73
N PHE A 374 37.59 13.97 14.93
CA PHE A 374 38.87 14.58 14.63
C PHE A 374 38.74 16.10 14.55
N LYS A 375 39.87 16.79 14.62
CA LYS A 375 39.96 18.24 14.43
C LYS A 375 41.31 18.61 13.84
N ILE A 376 41.46 19.88 13.46
CA ILE A 376 42.79 20.44 13.18
C ILE A 376 43.64 20.41 14.46
N ASN A 377 44.89 19.97 14.32
CA ASN A 377 45.92 20.06 15.36
C ASN A 377 46.74 21.33 15.18
N ASN A 378 47.32 21.51 13.98
CA ASN A 378 48.08 22.71 13.65
C ASN A 378 47.81 23.15 12.20
N PRO A 379 47.30 24.38 11.98
CA PRO A 379 47.03 24.90 10.64
C PRO A 379 48.32 25.15 9.83
N ASN A 380 49.49 25.28 10.47
CA ASN A 380 50.77 25.56 9.82
C ASN A 380 50.71 26.72 8.81
N GLY A 381 49.99 27.78 9.18
CA GLY A 381 49.82 29.00 8.37
C GLY A 381 48.90 28.86 7.16
N GLN A 382 48.25 27.70 6.95
CA GLN A 382 47.31 27.50 5.84
C GLN A 382 45.96 28.15 6.17
N ALA A 383 45.35 28.80 5.18
CA ALA A 383 43.98 29.33 5.29
C ALA A 383 42.91 28.31 4.90
N LYS A 384 43.25 27.34 4.03
CA LYS A 384 42.36 26.31 3.51
C LYS A 384 43.15 25.06 3.15
N VAL A 385 42.67 23.86 3.50
CA VAL A 385 43.35 22.59 3.21
C VAL A 385 42.34 21.45 3.02
N GLY A 386 42.72 20.43 2.27
CA GLY A 386 41.94 19.20 2.17
C GLY A 386 42.38 18.13 3.17
N VAL A 387 41.43 17.42 3.74
CA VAL A 387 41.69 16.23 4.56
C VAL A 387 40.85 15.05 4.09
N ILE A 388 41.45 13.86 4.07
CA ILE A 388 40.80 12.59 3.74
C ILE A 388 40.91 11.67 4.94
N VAL A 389 39.82 10.97 5.25
CA VAL A 389 39.79 9.89 6.23
C VAL A 389 39.98 8.57 5.52
N LYS A 390 40.99 7.80 5.92
CA LYS A 390 41.25 6.44 5.42
C LYS A 390 41.02 5.43 6.52
N LEU A 391 40.30 4.36 6.20
CA LEU A 391 40.22 3.17 7.01
C LEU A 391 41.09 2.08 6.39
N LYS A 392 41.95 1.47 7.20
CA LYS A 392 42.90 0.44 6.77
C LYS A 392 42.74 -0.84 7.59
N LYS A 393 42.80 -1.98 6.90
CA LYS A 393 42.96 -3.31 7.51
C LYS A 393 44.40 -3.76 7.29
N GLY A 394 45.23 -3.70 8.34
CA GLY A 394 46.69 -3.81 8.17
C GLY A 394 47.22 -2.69 7.27
N THR A 395 47.83 -3.04 6.13
CA THR A 395 48.33 -2.06 5.13
C THR A 395 47.33 -1.74 4.03
N GLN A 396 46.25 -2.51 3.89
CA GLN A 396 45.26 -2.35 2.82
C GLN A 396 44.27 -1.24 3.15
N GLU A 397 44.04 -0.34 2.21
CA GLU A 397 42.96 0.65 2.26
C GLU A 397 41.62 -0.05 1.97
N VAL A 398 40.72 -0.04 2.97
CA VAL A 398 39.40 -0.69 2.87
C VAL A 398 38.26 0.31 2.67
N ALA A 399 38.49 1.58 3.05
CA ALA A 399 37.64 2.70 2.70
C ALA A 399 38.43 4.01 2.72
N VAL A 400 38.05 4.92 1.82
CA VAL A 400 38.65 6.24 1.67
C VAL A 400 37.50 7.23 1.48
N SER A 401 37.45 8.27 2.32
CA SER A 401 36.42 9.29 2.20
C SER A 401 36.64 10.17 0.97
N GLU A 402 35.59 10.89 0.57
CA GLU A 402 35.79 12.09 -0.24
C GLU A 402 36.66 13.12 0.51
N LYS A 403 37.20 14.07 -0.25
CA LYS A 403 38.01 15.16 0.30
C LYS A 403 37.12 16.13 1.08
N ILE A 404 37.48 16.37 2.33
CA ILE A 404 36.83 17.33 3.22
C ILE A 404 37.66 18.61 3.23
N VAL A 405 37.01 19.76 3.11
CA VAL A 405 37.67 21.07 3.12
C VAL A 405 37.72 21.62 4.55
N TRP A 406 38.92 21.87 5.07
CA TRP A 406 39.11 22.67 6.27
C TRP A 406 39.46 24.11 5.92
N GLU A 407 38.93 25.07 6.66
CA GLU A 407 39.25 26.50 6.53
C GLU A 407 39.59 27.11 7.89
N ALA A 408 40.57 28.00 7.92
CA ALA A 408 41.03 28.64 9.16
C ALA A 408 39.98 29.60 9.75
N ASP A 409 39.23 30.28 8.89
CA ASP A 409 38.17 31.23 9.24
C ASP A 409 37.07 31.16 8.18
N GLY A 410 35.82 31.42 8.57
CA GLY A 410 34.65 31.28 7.72
C GLY A 410 33.34 31.18 8.51
N VAL A 411 32.23 31.09 7.79
CA VAL A 411 30.90 30.91 8.39
C VAL A 411 30.79 29.49 8.94
N ASP A 412 30.51 29.37 10.25
CA ASP A 412 30.23 28.11 10.94
C ASP A 412 28.99 28.28 11.84
N VAL A 413 27.88 27.68 11.43
CA VAL A 413 26.58 27.83 12.09
C VAL A 413 25.89 26.48 12.22
N LYS A 414 25.06 26.35 13.25
CA LYS A 414 24.28 25.14 13.54
C LYS A 414 22.79 25.45 13.61
N LEU A 415 21.99 24.59 13.00
CA LEU A 415 20.53 24.64 13.01
C LEU A 415 19.99 23.79 14.17
N GLU A 416 19.53 24.48 15.21
CA GLU A 416 18.93 23.91 16.40
C GLU A 416 17.41 24.03 16.36
N SER A 417 16.70 23.12 17.00
CA SER A 417 15.24 23.21 17.17
C SER A 417 14.81 22.45 18.42
N GLU A 418 13.71 22.86 19.04
CA GLU A 418 13.16 22.23 20.24
C GLU A 418 11.85 21.47 19.88
N GLU A 419 11.72 20.22 20.35
CA GLU A 419 10.59 19.27 20.21
C GLU A 419 10.07 18.95 18.76
N PRO A 420 9.25 17.89 18.53
CA PRO A 420 8.65 17.54 17.22
C PRO A 420 7.57 18.54 16.74
N ILE A 421 7.34 18.68 15.41
CA ILE A 421 6.37 19.65 14.86
C ILE A 421 4.94 19.08 14.83
N THR A 422 4.07 19.52 15.74
CA THR A 422 2.61 19.27 15.69
C THR A 422 1.80 20.51 15.27
N GLY A 423 2.50 21.61 14.97
CA GLY A 423 1.94 22.90 14.56
C GLY A 423 3.05 23.89 14.27
N PHE A 424 3.38 24.72 15.27
CA PHE A 424 4.43 25.73 15.21
C PHE A 424 5.77 25.14 15.66
N LYS A 425 6.88 25.52 15.04
CA LYS A 425 8.22 25.20 15.54
C LYS A 425 9.19 26.34 15.35
N ALA A 426 9.92 26.64 16.43
CA ALA A 426 11.02 27.58 16.41
C ALA A 426 12.33 26.87 16.02
N PHE A 427 13.05 27.47 15.09
CA PHE A 427 14.41 27.11 14.74
C PHE A 427 15.37 28.18 15.23
N LYS A 428 16.54 27.76 15.69
CA LYS A 428 17.64 28.63 16.13
C LYS A 428 18.84 28.38 15.23
N VAL A 429 19.38 29.43 14.64
CA VAL A 429 20.66 29.39 13.92
C VAL A 429 21.72 29.93 14.87
N ARG A 430 22.56 29.05 15.42
CA ARG A 430 23.62 29.41 16.35
C ARG A 430 24.94 29.55 15.61
N ASN A 431 25.66 30.64 15.84
CA ASN A 431 27.05 30.76 15.40
C ASN A 431 27.94 29.95 16.35
N ILE A 432 28.54 28.90 15.83
CA ILE A 432 29.45 27.99 16.54
C ILE A 432 30.91 28.25 16.19
N GLY A 433 31.17 29.15 15.24
CA GLY A 433 32.49 29.65 14.89
C GLY A 433 33.02 30.70 15.87
N LYS A 434 34.24 31.16 15.59
CA LYS A 434 34.96 32.17 16.40
C LYS A 434 34.69 33.61 15.97
N SER A 435 34.38 33.80 14.69
CA SER A 435 34.14 35.11 14.09
C SER A 435 32.65 35.42 14.06
N SER A 436 32.28 36.70 14.11
CA SER A 436 30.88 37.12 13.95
C SER A 436 30.41 36.85 12.52
N VAL A 437 29.17 36.37 12.36
CA VAL A 437 28.60 36.01 11.05
C VAL A 437 27.47 36.97 10.68
N ASN A 438 27.49 37.53 9.47
CA ASN A 438 26.37 38.32 8.95
C ASN A 438 25.26 37.38 8.44
N THR A 439 24.00 37.66 8.75
CA THR A 439 22.86 36.86 8.29
C THR A 439 22.63 36.91 6.78
N ASP A 440 23.23 37.86 6.06
CA ASP A 440 23.25 37.90 4.59
C ASP A 440 24.18 36.84 3.98
N ASP A 441 25.21 36.44 4.72
CA ASP A 441 26.16 35.42 4.27
C ASP A 441 25.65 33.99 4.46
N ILE A 442 24.44 33.83 5.03
CA ILE A 442 23.78 32.53 5.23
C ILE A 442 22.56 32.45 4.31
N ARG A 443 22.59 31.50 3.38
CA ARG A 443 21.47 31.11 2.55
C ARG A 443 20.71 29.95 3.21
N VAL A 444 19.39 30.05 3.22
CA VAL A 444 18.47 29.04 3.76
C VAL A 444 17.68 28.45 2.60
N ILE A 445 17.79 27.13 2.44
CA ILE A 445 17.04 26.34 1.47
C ILE A 445 16.08 25.46 2.25
N PHE A 446 14.79 25.72 2.06
CA PHE A 446 13.70 24.93 2.59
C PHE A 446 13.01 24.18 1.46
N THR A 447 12.89 22.87 1.63
CA THR A 447 12.22 22.00 0.67
C THR A 447 11.07 21.24 1.32
N ASN A 448 9.97 21.17 0.58
CA ASN A 448 8.78 20.41 0.94
C ASN A 448 8.23 19.71 -0.31
N PRO A 449 8.50 18.41 -0.50
CA PRO A 449 8.05 17.67 -1.67
C PRO A 449 6.53 17.51 -1.73
N GLN A 450 5.82 17.63 -0.60
CA GLN A 450 4.36 17.51 -0.55
C GLN A 450 3.61 18.79 -0.99
N GLY A 451 4.34 19.86 -1.34
CA GLY A 451 3.77 21.06 -1.98
C GLY A 451 2.89 21.93 -1.08
N ILE A 452 2.98 21.77 0.25
CA ILE A 452 2.28 22.61 1.23
C ILE A 452 3.03 23.94 1.38
N ASN A 453 2.29 25.05 1.39
CA ASN A 453 2.86 26.38 1.55
C ASN A 453 3.18 26.66 3.03
N PHE A 454 4.44 26.93 3.34
CA PHE A 454 4.90 27.24 4.69
C PHE A 454 5.40 28.68 4.78
N LYS A 455 5.19 29.30 5.94
CA LYS A 455 5.79 30.56 6.35
C LYS A 455 7.00 30.29 7.23
N LEU A 456 8.17 30.77 6.78
CA LEU A 456 9.45 30.74 7.50
C LEU A 456 9.78 32.18 7.90
N GLY A 457 9.54 32.55 9.15
CA GLY A 457 9.69 33.94 9.60
C GLY A 457 8.86 34.90 8.73
N ASN A 458 9.53 35.73 7.94
CA ASN A 458 8.90 36.75 7.07
C ASN A 458 8.69 36.33 5.61
N VAL A 459 9.08 35.11 5.23
CA VAL A 459 8.91 34.61 3.85
C VAL A 459 7.95 33.43 3.81
N SER A 460 7.28 33.22 2.68
CA SER A 460 6.37 32.10 2.49
C SER A 460 6.58 31.46 1.12
N GLY A 461 6.41 30.14 1.04
CA GLY A 461 6.53 29.38 -0.20
C GLY A 461 6.37 27.88 0.03
N THR A 462 6.16 27.14 -1.05
CA THR A 462 6.21 25.66 -1.05
C THR A 462 7.64 25.17 -0.98
N ASN A 463 8.57 25.83 -1.66
CA ASN A 463 10.01 25.75 -1.45
C ASN A 463 10.53 27.18 -1.29
N ILE A 464 11.49 27.39 -0.40
CA ILE A 464 12.05 28.71 -0.12
C ILE A 464 13.56 28.63 -0.27
N ASP A 465 14.13 29.57 -0.99
CA ASP A 465 15.56 29.67 -1.21
C ASP A 465 15.95 31.15 -1.14
N THR A 466 16.51 31.57 0.00
CA THR A 466 16.73 32.99 0.31
C THR A 466 17.79 33.17 1.40
N SER A 467 18.24 34.41 1.66
CA SER A 467 19.10 34.69 2.80
C SER A 467 18.37 34.60 4.14
N LEU A 468 19.11 34.28 5.20
CA LEU A 468 18.60 34.27 6.57
C LEU A 468 18.10 35.66 6.98
N THR A 469 18.75 36.74 6.54
CA THR A 469 18.26 38.12 6.72
C THR A 469 16.84 38.31 6.22
N LYS A 470 16.49 37.78 5.04
CA LYS A 470 15.13 37.90 4.50
C LYS A 470 14.11 37.12 5.32
N ILE A 471 14.49 35.95 5.85
CA ILE A 471 13.65 35.18 6.78
C ILE A 471 13.43 35.96 8.08
N LEU A 472 14.50 36.53 8.66
CA LEU A 472 14.44 37.31 9.90
C LEU A 472 13.79 38.69 9.73
N GLY A 473 13.75 39.21 8.49
CA GLY A 473 13.21 40.54 8.14
C GLY A 473 14.14 41.71 8.50
N THR A 474 15.28 41.43 9.14
CA THR A 474 16.26 42.44 9.55
C THR A 474 17.67 41.89 9.39
N ASN A 475 18.61 42.73 8.94
CA ASN A 475 20.01 42.37 8.87
C ASN A 475 20.57 42.31 10.29
N SER A 476 21.18 41.17 10.64
CA SER A 476 21.74 40.92 11.96
C SER A 476 23.14 40.35 11.84
N VAL A 477 23.94 40.59 12.88
CA VAL A 477 25.24 39.94 13.05
C VAL A 477 25.15 38.97 14.23
N ILE A 478 25.39 37.70 13.97
CA ILE A 478 25.40 36.64 14.99
C ILE A 478 26.80 36.57 15.59
N GLN A 479 26.96 37.06 16.81
CA GLN A 479 28.23 36.96 17.56
C GLN A 479 28.54 35.49 17.89
N ALA A 480 29.82 35.18 18.12
CA ALA A 480 30.24 33.82 18.49
C ALA A 480 29.45 33.28 19.70
N GLY A 481 28.91 32.06 19.57
CA GLY A 481 28.08 31.40 20.58
C GLY A 481 26.62 31.90 20.67
N GLN A 482 26.29 33.03 20.05
CA GLN A 482 24.92 33.56 20.01
C GLN A 482 24.08 32.89 18.92
N PHE A 483 22.76 33.11 18.97
CA PHE A 483 21.84 32.58 17.98
C PHE A 483 20.77 33.61 17.61
N VAL A 484 20.19 33.40 16.42
CA VAL A 484 18.96 34.06 15.96
C VAL A 484 17.89 33.00 15.76
N SER A 485 16.62 33.38 15.82
CA SER A 485 15.52 32.42 15.69
C SER A 485 14.47 32.86 14.69
N PHE A 486 13.86 31.89 14.02
CA PHE A 486 12.68 32.06 13.18
C PHE A 486 11.72 30.90 13.37
N GLU A 487 10.46 31.10 12.98
CA GLU A 487 9.41 30.11 13.14
C GLU A 487 8.98 29.53 11.80
N ILE A 488 8.54 28.28 11.83
CA ILE A 488 7.92 27.59 10.69
C ILE A 488 6.48 27.24 11.05
N GLN A 489 5.55 27.59 10.17
CA GLN A 489 4.12 27.26 10.27
C GLN A 489 3.49 27.14 8.88
N PRO A 490 2.44 26.33 8.70
CA PRO A 490 1.66 26.33 7.46
C PRO A 490 1.01 27.71 7.24
N VAL A 491 0.91 28.15 5.98
CA VAL A 491 0.23 29.41 5.62
C VAL A 491 -1.28 29.23 5.67
N ASP A 492 -1.76 28.12 5.13
CA ASP A 492 -3.19 27.79 5.09
C ASP A 492 -3.63 27.21 6.44
N ASP A 493 -4.92 27.40 6.77
CA ASP A 493 -5.53 26.72 7.91
C ASP A 493 -5.33 25.20 7.77
N PRO A 494 -4.76 24.50 8.78
CA PRO A 494 -4.57 23.05 8.76
C PRO A 494 -5.82 22.23 8.39
N LYS A 495 -7.03 22.77 8.61
CA LYS A 495 -8.30 22.14 8.18
C LYS A 495 -8.44 22.05 6.65
N ASN A 496 -7.94 23.06 5.94
CA ASN A 496 -8.05 23.20 4.49
C ASN A 496 -6.90 22.48 3.75
N ILE A 497 -5.84 22.13 4.46
CA ILE A 497 -4.71 21.37 3.90
C ILE A 497 -5.15 19.91 3.70
N ASN A 498 -5.19 19.46 2.45
CA ASN A 498 -5.58 18.08 2.10
C ASN A 498 -4.41 17.08 2.20
N LYS A 499 -3.66 17.15 3.32
CA LYS A 499 -2.50 16.32 3.64
C LYS A 499 -2.44 16.08 5.15
N TYR A 500 -2.01 14.89 5.59
CA TYR A 500 -1.88 14.57 7.03
C TYR A 500 -0.49 14.88 7.59
N GLY A 501 0.50 15.07 6.72
CA GLY A 501 1.83 15.52 7.10
C GLY A 501 2.68 15.96 5.90
N ALA A 502 3.90 16.40 6.19
CA ALA A 502 4.91 16.73 5.19
C ALA A 502 6.32 16.48 5.74
N ASP A 503 7.23 16.11 4.85
CA ASP A 503 8.65 16.01 5.15
C ASP A 503 9.31 17.33 4.80
N LEU A 504 10.03 17.88 5.76
CA LEU A 504 10.67 19.18 5.64
C LEU A 504 12.18 18.98 5.68
N SER A 505 12.90 19.56 4.73
CA SER A 505 14.36 19.72 4.85
C SER A 505 14.71 21.19 4.86
N LEU A 506 15.44 21.60 5.91
CA LEU A 506 16.06 22.90 6.03
C LEU A 506 17.56 22.74 5.93
N LYS A 507 18.13 23.37 4.90
CA LYS A 507 19.57 23.40 4.67
C LYS A 507 20.09 24.82 4.78
N LEU A 508 21.20 24.98 5.47
CA LEU A 508 21.98 26.21 5.52
C LEU A 508 23.18 26.10 4.58
N GLN A 509 23.42 27.16 3.82
CA GLN A 509 24.60 27.32 2.98
C GLN A 509 25.25 28.68 3.25
N ASP A 510 26.55 28.81 2.99
CA ASP A 510 27.16 30.13 2.93
C ASP A 510 26.89 30.82 1.58
N LYS A 511 27.39 32.04 1.44
CA LYS A 511 27.29 32.85 0.22
C LYS A 511 27.92 32.19 -1.02
N ASP A 512 28.89 31.29 -0.83
CA ASP A 512 29.60 30.60 -1.91
C ASP A 512 28.89 29.30 -2.30
N GLY A 513 27.83 28.93 -1.56
CA GLY A 513 26.99 27.76 -1.81
C GLY A 513 27.44 26.49 -1.06
N ASP A 514 28.47 26.60 -0.22
CA ASP A 514 28.95 25.47 0.58
C ASP A 514 27.94 25.15 1.69
N SER A 515 27.72 23.86 1.94
CA SER A 515 26.77 23.39 2.95
C SER A 515 27.31 23.66 4.35
N LEU A 516 26.50 24.31 5.19
CA LEU A 516 26.83 24.61 6.58
C LEU A 516 26.18 23.62 7.55
N ASP A 517 24.88 23.40 7.41
CA ASP A 517 24.13 22.42 8.21
C ASP A 517 22.85 22.00 7.48
N GLU A 518 22.30 20.83 7.82
CA GLU A 518 21.00 20.37 7.31
C GLU A 518 20.21 19.69 8.41
N LYS A 519 18.91 20.02 8.48
CA LYS A 519 17.97 19.36 9.37
C LYS A 519 16.76 18.87 8.61
N LYS A 520 16.46 17.58 8.78
CA LYS A 520 15.24 16.94 8.32
C LYS A 520 14.25 16.86 9.46
N GLU A 521 13.02 17.24 9.17
CA GLU A 521 11.94 17.38 10.14
C GLU A 521 10.63 16.90 9.53
N GLU A 522 9.69 16.54 10.39
CA GLU A 522 8.37 16.08 9.95
C GLU A 522 7.32 17.04 10.51
N TRP A 523 6.46 17.54 9.64
CA TRP A 523 5.25 18.27 10.03
C TRP A 523 4.06 17.34 10.03
N ILE A 524 3.27 17.41 11.10
CA ILE A 524 2.06 16.63 11.28
C ILE A 524 0.84 17.55 11.34
N ASN A 525 -0.17 17.25 10.54
CA ASN A 525 -1.46 17.93 10.59
C ASN A 525 -2.30 17.38 11.75
N GLY A 526 -2.10 17.94 12.95
CA GLY A 526 -2.82 17.53 14.15
C GLY A 526 -4.34 17.60 14.03
N VAL A 527 -4.87 18.53 13.23
CA VAL A 527 -6.32 18.69 13.04
C VAL A 527 -6.92 17.55 12.22
N LYS A 528 -6.31 17.21 11.07
CA LYS A 528 -6.76 16.08 10.24
C LYS A 528 -6.64 14.74 10.98
N ILE A 529 -5.60 14.61 11.81
CA ILE A 529 -5.42 13.43 12.66
C ILE A 529 -6.53 13.34 13.70
N ALA A 530 -6.86 14.43 14.39
CA ALA A 530 -7.95 14.45 15.36
C ALA A 530 -9.31 14.11 14.70
N ASP A 531 -9.59 14.66 13.52
CA ASP A 531 -10.80 14.34 12.74
C ASP A 531 -10.88 12.84 12.39
N PHE A 532 -9.74 12.25 12.02
CA PHE A 532 -9.66 10.84 11.69
C PHE A 532 -9.80 9.94 12.92
N ASP A 533 -9.17 10.30 14.04
CA ASP A 533 -9.29 9.59 15.32
C ASP A 533 -10.74 9.66 15.85
N ALA A 534 -11.40 10.81 15.73
CA ALA A 534 -12.82 10.96 16.08
C ALA A 534 -13.72 10.01 15.28
N LYS A 535 -13.47 9.85 13.97
CA LYS A 535 -14.19 8.88 13.13
C LYS A 535 -13.98 7.45 13.60
N ILE A 536 -12.74 7.07 13.91
CA ILE A 536 -12.42 5.73 14.43
C ILE A 536 -13.10 5.48 15.79
N ASN A 537 -13.07 6.46 16.68
CA ASN A 537 -13.68 6.35 18.00
C ASN A 537 -15.20 6.27 17.93
N ASN A 538 -15.84 7.01 17.01
CA ASN A 538 -17.28 6.91 16.77
C ASN A 538 -17.66 5.49 16.31
N VAL A 539 -16.99 4.99 15.27
CA VAL A 539 -17.28 3.65 14.72
C VAL A 539 -17.04 2.55 15.77
N ALA A 540 -15.97 2.67 16.57
CA ALA A 540 -15.69 1.75 17.68
C ALA A 540 -16.76 1.81 18.79
N SER A 541 -17.22 3.02 19.14
CA SER A 541 -18.30 3.21 20.11
C SER A 541 -19.60 2.54 19.62
N ASN A 542 -19.94 2.72 18.34
CA ASN A 542 -21.12 2.09 17.74
C ASN A 542 -21.02 0.56 17.79
N HIS A 543 -19.85 -0.01 17.49
CA HIS A 543 -19.62 -1.44 17.58
C HIS A 543 -19.84 -1.99 18.99
N ASN A 544 -19.23 -1.36 20.01
CA ASN A 544 -19.38 -1.78 21.40
C ASN A 544 -20.84 -1.67 21.88
N GLN A 545 -21.58 -0.66 21.42
CA GLN A 545 -23.01 -0.55 21.73
C GLN A 545 -23.81 -1.71 21.14
N ILE A 546 -23.49 -2.12 19.91
CA ILE A 546 -24.15 -3.24 19.24
C ILE A 546 -23.84 -4.55 19.96
N GLU A 547 -22.57 -4.78 20.33
CA GLU A 547 -22.15 -5.97 21.08
C GLU A 547 -22.84 -6.06 22.45
N ASN A 548 -22.85 -4.98 23.23
CA ASN A 548 -23.53 -4.94 24.53
C ASN A 548 -25.04 -5.20 24.41
N GLU A 549 -25.67 -4.65 23.36
CA GLU A 549 -27.10 -4.87 23.10
C GLU A 549 -27.38 -6.31 22.63
N PHE A 550 -26.47 -6.92 21.87
CA PHE A 550 -26.54 -8.33 21.49
C PHE A 550 -26.45 -9.25 22.71
N GLU A 551 -25.49 -9.00 23.60
CA GLU A 551 -25.35 -9.74 24.86
C GLU A 551 -26.62 -9.63 25.71
N ARG A 552 -27.18 -8.42 25.86
CA ARG A 552 -28.42 -8.18 26.61
C ARG A 552 -29.62 -8.92 26.01
N LEU A 553 -29.74 -8.96 24.68
CA LEU A 553 -30.83 -9.69 24.01
C LEU A 553 -30.66 -11.21 24.10
N ASN A 554 -29.42 -11.69 24.26
CA ASN A 554 -29.10 -13.12 24.40
C ASN A 554 -29.09 -13.64 25.85
N SER A 555 -29.06 -12.77 26.86
CA SER A 555 -28.80 -13.17 28.25
C SER A 555 -30.02 -13.69 29.04
N VAL A 556 -31.15 -13.99 28.40
CA VAL A 556 -32.39 -14.33 29.12
C VAL A 556 -32.86 -15.74 28.80
N ASP A 557 -33.33 -16.42 29.86
CA ASP A 557 -33.78 -17.80 29.89
C ASP A 557 -34.97 -18.02 28.92
N GLU A 558 -34.91 -19.07 28.09
CA GLU A 558 -35.88 -19.38 27.00
C GLU A 558 -37.29 -19.78 27.46
N LYS A 559 -37.63 -19.54 28.73
CA LYS A 559 -38.77 -20.15 29.43
C LYS A 559 -40.09 -19.39 29.33
N GLU A 560 -40.11 -18.15 28.83
CA GLU A 560 -41.33 -17.34 28.77
C GLU A 560 -41.86 -17.23 27.34
N ASP A 561 -42.96 -17.97 27.09
CA ASP A 561 -43.83 -17.82 25.92
C ASP A 561 -44.74 -16.59 26.13
N ASN A 562 -44.38 -15.42 25.56
CA ASN A 562 -45.26 -14.23 25.44
C ASN A 562 -44.67 -13.13 24.54
N GLU A 563 -45.45 -12.06 24.26
CA GLU A 563 -45.14 -10.88 23.43
C GLU A 563 -43.72 -10.31 23.60
N GLU A 564 -43.14 -10.44 24.79
CA GLU A 564 -41.76 -10.02 25.09
C GLU A 564 -40.71 -10.76 24.23
N TRP A 565 -40.95 -12.02 23.88
CA TRP A 565 -40.09 -12.78 22.97
C TRP A 565 -40.14 -12.22 21.54
N ILE A 566 -41.32 -11.80 21.09
CA ILE A 566 -41.54 -11.18 19.79
C ILE A 566 -40.82 -9.84 19.72
N GLU A 567 -40.96 -9.01 20.75
CA GLU A 567 -40.29 -7.71 20.84
C GLU A 567 -38.76 -7.86 20.85
N ARG A 568 -38.21 -8.83 21.59
CA ARG A 568 -36.76 -9.07 21.63
C ARG A 568 -36.20 -9.59 20.32
N THR A 569 -36.92 -10.47 19.66
CA THR A 569 -36.50 -10.98 18.36
C THR A 569 -36.58 -9.87 17.30
N THR A 570 -37.61 -9.01 17.35
CA THR A 570 -37.69 -7.76 16.57
C THR A 570 -36.48 -6.85 16.84
N ASN A 571 -36.06 -6.70 18.10
CA ASN A 571 -34.90 -5.89 18.46
C ASN A 571 -33.58 -6.51 17.97
N MET A 572 -33.44 -7.84 17.87
CA MET A 572 -32.26 -8.46 17.26
C MET A 572 -32.14 -8.15 15.76
N PHE A 573 -33.24 -7.98 15.03
CA PHE A 573 -33.19 -7.57 13.61
C PHE A 573 -32.79 -6.12 13.42
N LYS A 574 -33.31 -5.22 14.27
CA LYS A 574 -32.85 -3.82 14.33
C LYS A 574 -31.36 -3.77 14.64
N LEU A 575 -30.89 -4.65 15.52
CA LEU A 575 -29.50 -4.79 15.87
C LEU A 575 -28.64 -5.30 14.69
N ARG A 576 -29.12 -6.30 13.94
CA ARG A 576 -28.47 -6.78 12.71
C ARG A 576 -28.31 -5.66 11.68
N SER A 577 -29.37 -4.90 11.42
CA SER A 577 -29.33 -3.78 10.48
C SER A 577 -28.32 -2.70 10.91
N ARG A 578 -28.23 -2.42 12.22
CA ARG A 578 -27.22 -1.53 12.79
C ARG A 578 -25.81 -2.12 12.68
N ALA A 579 -25.65 -3.43 12.84
CA ALA A 579 -24.38 -4.12 12.64
C ALA A 579 -23.90 -4.03 11.18
N ASP A 580 -24.78 -4.23 10.19
CA ASP A 580 -24.44 -4.08 8.76
C ASP A 580 -24.02 -2.65 8.39
N ALA A 581 -24.74 -1.65 8.93
CA ALA A 581 -24.37 -0.25 8.79
C ALA A 581 -22.98 0.02 9.41
N SER A 582 -22.75 -0.49 10.62
CA SER A 582 -21.46 -0.38 11.30
C SER A 582 -20.33 -1.03 10.50
N VAL A 583 -20.50 -2.24 9.97
CA VAL A 583 -19.52 -2.93 9.10
C VAL A 583 -19.22 -2.10 7.84
N SER A 584 -20.24 -1.48 7.25
CA SER A 584 -20.06 -0.60 6.09
C SER A 584 -19.26 0.66 6.43
N GLU A 585 -19.51 1.28 7.59
CA GLU A 585 -18.71 2.39 8.09
C GLU A 585 -17.25 1.98 8.35
N PHE A 586 -17.01 0.81 8.95
CA PHE A 586 -15.67 0.26 9.15
C PHE A 586 -14.94 0.04 7.83
N LYS A 587 -15.62 -0.50 6.80
CA LYS A 587 -15.04 -0.66 5.45
C LYS A 587 -14.64 0.69 4.85
N ASN A 588 -15.46 1.71 5.01
CA ASN A 588 -15.15 3.06 4.52
C ASN A 588 -13.93 3.66 5.25
N VAL A 589 -13.85 3.51 6.58
CA VAL A 589 -12.67 3.94 7.37
C VAL A 589 -11.42 3.13 6.97
N LYS A 590 -11.55 1.83 6.71
CA LYS A 590 -10.46 0.96 6.22
C LYS A 590 -9.95 1.40 4.85
N ILE A 591 -10.85 1.74 3.91
CA ILE A 591 -10.47 2.27 2.59
C ILE A 591 -9.74 3.61 2.75
N LEU A 592 -10.25 4.50 3.61
CA LEU A 592 -9.60 5.78 3.89
C LEU A 592 -8.20 5.56 4.48
N TYR A 593 -8.07 4.67 5.47
CA TYR A 593 -6.80 4.30 6.07
C TYR A 593 -5.83 3.68 5.07
N LYS A 594 -6.31 2.79 4.19
CA LYS A 594 -5.49 2.18 3.14
C LYS A 594 -5.00 3.22 2.15
N LYS A 595 -5.85 4.17 1.74
CA LYS A 595 -5.44 5.31 0.90
C LYS A 595 -4.34 6.15 1.57
N LEU A 596 -4.38 6.31 2.89
CA LEU A 596 -3.32 7.01 3.63
C LEU A 596 -1.99 6.25 3.64
N LEU A 597 -2.03 4.93 3.74
CA LEU A 597 -0.83 4.08 3.65
C LEU A 597 -0.27 4.03 2.22
N ASP A 598 -1.15 3.95 1.22
CA ASP A 598 -0.77 3.82 -0.20
C ASP A 598 -0.27 5.15 -0.80
N GLN A 599 -0.60 6.31 -0.22
CA GLN A 599 -0.14 7.63 -0.68
C GLN A 599 1.28 8.00 -0.24
N GLU A 600 2.04 7.07 0.36
CA GLU A 600 3.38 7.33 0.90
C GLU A 600 3.42 8.51 1.87
N GLU A 601 2.34 8.82 2.62
CA GLU A 601 2.41 9.80 3.69
C GLU A 601 3.19 9.17 4.86
N PRO A 602 4.49 9.49 5.06
CA PRO A 602 5.39 8.61 5.78
C PRO A 602 5.09 8.53 7.29
N ASN A 603 4.33 9.48 7.82
CA ASN A 603 4.34 9.80 9.25
C ASN A 603 2.95 9.72 9.91
N LEU A 604 2.10 8.75 9.53
CA LEU A 604 0.95 8.41 10.38
C LEU A 604 1.46 7.88 11.74
N PRO A 605 1.07 8.48 12.88
CA PRO A 605 1.48 8.01 14.20
C PRO A 605 1.23 6.51 14.39
N ALA A 606 2.21 5.81 14.98
CA ALA A 606 2.14 4.35 15.17
C ALA A 606 0.89 3.91 15.96
N PHE A 607 0.40 4.74 16.88
CA PHE A 607 -0.82 4.45 17.64
C PHE A 607 -2.08 4.42 16.75
N LEU A 608 -2.16 5.25 15.69
CA LEU A 608 -3.25 5.18 14.71
C LEU A 608 -3.15 3.89 13.91
N LYS A 609 -1.92 3.47 13.53
CA LYS A 609 -1.71 2.22 12.78
C LYS A 609 -2.19 0.99 13.57
N VAL A 610 -1.85 0.92 14.86
CA VAL A 610 -2.25 -0.17 15.75
C VAL A 610 -3.75 -0.13 16.06
N THR A 611 -4.29 1.05 16.37
CA THR A 611 -5.71 1.23 16.71
C THR A 611 -6.61 0.93 15.52
N CYS A 612 -6.27 1.41 14.32
CA CYS A 612 -6.98 1.08 13.09
C CYS A 612 -6.96 -0.42 12.82
N ASN A 613 -5.79 -1.06 12.80
CA ASN A 613 -5.69 -2.47 12.46
C ASN A 613 -6.42 -3.38 13.47
N TYR A 614 -6.28 -3.11 14.76
CA TYR A 614 -6.97 -3.88 15.80
C TYR A 614 -8.49 -3.75 15.69
N ARG A 615 -9.01 -2.53 15.51
CA ARG A 615 -10.45 -2.28 15.48
C ARG A 615 -11.11 -2.66 14.15
N ILE A 616 -10.40 -2.51 13.04
CA ILE A 616 -10.83 -2.99 11.71
C ILE A 616 -10.94 -4.52 11.71
N ASN A 617 -10.03 -5.24 12.35
CA ASN A 617 -10.07 -6.70 12.42
C ASN A 617 -11.16 -7.23 13.36
N LEU A 618 -11.56 -6.46 14.39
CA LEU A 618 -12.72 -6.80 15.25
C LEU A 618 -14.06 -6.62 14.52
N ALA A 619 -14.11 -5.70 13.56
CA ALA A 619 -15.30 -5.42 12.75
C ALA A 619 -15.49 -6.34 11.53
N ASP A 620 -14.60 -7.32 11.31
CA ASP A 620 -14.87 -8.36 10.32
C ASP A 620 -16.18 -9.09 10.68
N ASN A 621 -16.86 -9.64 9.67
CA ASN A 621 -18.24 -10.15 9.68
C ASN A 621 -18.65 -11.08 10.85
N TYR A 622 -17.77 -11.40 11.79
CA TYR A 622 -17.99 -12.19 13.00
C TYR A 622 -19.19 -11.74 13.84
N LEU A 623 -19.36 -10.43 14.11
CA LEU A 623 -20.52 -9.95 14.89
C LEU A 623 -21.84 -10.16 14.13
N VAL A 624 -21.86 -9.86 12.82
CA VAL A 624 -23.02 -10.13 11.95
C VAL A 624 -23.31 -11.62 11.90
N GLN A 625 -22.30 -12.47 11.75
CA GLN A 625 -22.43 -13.94 11.74
C GLN A 625 -22.98 -14.48 13.07
N GLN A 626 -22.57 -13.91 14.21
CA GLN A 626 -23.12 -14.29 15.51
C GLN A 626 -24.60 -13.89 15.64
N ILE A 627 -24.96 -12.69 15.19
CA ILE A 627 -26.36 -12.23 15.17
C ILE A 627 -27.18 -13.12 14.24
N ASP A 628 -26.67 -13.46 13.06
CA ASP A 628 -27.32 -14.33 12.08
C ASP A 628 -27.54 -15.74 12.61
N SER A 629 -26.52 -16.33 13.24
CA SER A 629 -26.63 -17.64 13.88
C SER A 629 -27.72 -17.65 14.95
N LYS A 630 -27.82 -16.58 15.76
CA LYS A 630 -28.86 -16.47 16.79
C LYS A 630 -30.26 -16.22 16.24
N ILE A 631 -30.38 -15.48 15.13
CA ILE A 631 -31.63 -15.36 14.39
C ILE A 631 -32.08 -16.73 13.87
N LEU A 632 -31.15 -17.51 13.31
CA LEU A 632 -31.45 -18.83 12.75
C LEU A 632 -31.84 -19.85 13.84
N GLU A 633 -31.15 -19.85 14.98
CA GLU A 633 -31.55 -20.66 16.14
C GLU A 633 -33.00 -20.37 16.58
N LYS A 634 -33.44 -19.10 16.48
CA LYS A 634 -34.81 -18.71 16.81
C LYS A 634 -35.83 -19.20 15.78
N PHE A 635 -35.47 -19.31 14.49
CA PHE A 635 -36.36 -19.89 13.48
C PHE A 635 -36.67 -21.36 13.76
N GLU A 636 -35.63 -22.14 14.07
CA GLU A 636 -35.81 -23.55 14.43
C GLU A 636 -36.63 -23.72 15.71
N LEU A 637 -36.50 -22.79 16.66
CA LEU A 637 -37.34 -22.81 17.86
C LEU A 637 -38.81 -22.57 17.55
N VAL A 638 -39.14 -21.59 16.70
CA VAL A 638 -40.52 -21.33 16.24
C VAL A 638 -41.09 -22.56 15.55
N ARG A 639 -40.34 -23.14 14.60
CA ARG A 639 -40.72 -24.37 13.90
C ARG A 639 -41.02 -25.49 14.90
N LYS A 640 -40.11 -25.74 15.84
CA LYS A 640 -40.24 -26.81 16.84
C LYS A 640 -41.41 -26.60 17.79
N ARG A 641 -41.66 -25.37 18.24
CA ARG A 641 -42.77 -25.05 19.15
C ARG A 641 -44.12 -25.12 18.45
N ALA A 642 -44.22 -24.61 17.21
CA ALA A 642 -45.42 -24.73 16.40
C ALA A 642 -45.78 -26.20 16.09
N LEU A 643 -44.78 -26.99 15.66
CA LEU A 643 -44.98 -28.41 15.39
C LEU A 643 -45.33 -29.20 16.67
N GLY A 644 -44.65 -28.92 17.79
CA GLY A 644 -44.95 -29.55 19.07
C GLY A 644 -46.38 -29.26 19.55
N ALA A 645 -46.86 -28.03 19.38
CA ALA A 645 -48.23 -27.65 19.71
C ALA A 645 -49.26 -28.31 18.77
N LEU A 646 -48.95 -28.43 17.48
CA LEU A 646 -49.78 -29.18 16.52
C LEU A 646 -49.90 -30.67 16.92
N GLU A 647 -48.79 -31.33 17.22
CA GLU A 647 -48.81 -32.75 17.60
C GLU A 647 -49.55 -32.98 18.92
N HIS A 648 -49.41 -32.05 19.88
CA HIS A 648 -50.19 -32.09 21.11
C HIS A 648 -51.69 -31.88 20.84
N ALA A 649 -52.06 -30.96 19.94
CA ALA A 649 -53.44 -30.77 19.53
C ALA A 649 -54.03 -32.04 18.89
N LYS A 650 -53.29 -32.73 18.01
CA LYS A 650 -53.71 -34.00 17.39
C LYS A 650 -54.00 -35.08 18.42
N GLN A 651 -53.14 -35.21 19.44
CA GLN A 651 -53.32 -36.21 20.51
C GLN A 651 -54.54 -35.93 21.37
N LEU A 652 -54.93 -34.66 21.52
CA LEU A 652 -56.03 -34.22 22.38
C LEU A 652 -57.36 -34.06 21.65
N ALA A 653 -57.36 -33.95 20.32
CA ALA A 653 -58.54 -33.63 19.51
C ALA A 653 -59.75 -34.55 19.77
N GLU A 654 -59.51 -35.83 20.03
CA GLU A 654 -60.57 -36.82 20.26
C GLU A 654 -61.00 -36.94 21.74
N ASN A 655 -60.13 -36.56 22.68
CA ASN A 655 -60.28 -36.90 24.10
C ASN A 655 -60.38 -35.69 25.04
N ASN A 656 -59.99 -34.49 24.59
CA ASN A 656 -60.03 -33.26 25.38
C ASN A 656 -60.00 -32.02 24.48
N GLN A 657 -61.16 -31.69 23.89
CA GLN A 657 -61.31 -30.58 22.94
C GLN A 657 -60.90 -29.20 23.51
N ALA A 658 -61.12 -28.95 24.80
CA ALA A 658 -60.75 -27.68 25.43
C ALA A 658 -59.23 -27.48 25.50
N GLU A 659 -58.47 -28.55 25.73
CA GLU A 659 -57.01 -28.51 25.78
C GLU A 659 -56.38 -28.56 24.37
N ALA A 660 -57.04 -29.24 23.43
CA ALA A 660 -56.72 -29.16 22.01
C ALA A 660 -56.85 -27.71 21.50
N GLN A 661 -57.92 -27.00 21.87
CA GLN A 661 -58.14 -25.60 21.47
C GLN A 661 -57.05 -24.66 21.98
N LYS A 662 -56.54 -24.86 23.21
CA LYS A 662 -55.38 -24.08 23.71
C LYS A 662 -54.12 -24.35 22.90
N SER A 663 -53.89 -25.60 22.51
CA SER A 663 -52.74 -25.99 21.69
C SER A 663 -52.84 -25.38 20.28
N ILE A 664 -54.03 -25.33 19.69
CA ILE A 664 -54.30 -24.65 18.42
C ILE A 664 -54.01 -23.15 18.52
N GLU A 665 -54.41 -22.49 19.62
CA GLU A 665 -54.12 -21.07 19.84
C GLU A 665 -52.62 -20.78 19.95
N ILE A 666 -51.84 -21.72 20.52
CA ILE A 666 -50.37 -21.63 20.53
C ILE A 666 -49.81 -21.70 19.11
N VAL A 667 -50.34 -22.59 18.24
CA VAL A 667 -49.93 -22.66 16.82
C VAL A 667 -50.24 -21.35 16.10
N ARG A 668 -51.43 -20.75 16.31
CA ARG A 668 -51.79 -19.43 15.74
C ARG A 668 -50.85 -18.31 16.17
N ASN A 669 -50.40 -18.33 17.42
CA ASN A 669 -49.46 -17.33 17.90
C ASN A 669 -48.09 -17.49 17.24
N TRP A 670 -47.63 -18.72 17.03
CA TRP A 670 -46.38 -18.98 16.29
C TRP A 670 -46.49 -18.68 14.80
N ASP A 671 -47.66 -18.87 14.19
CA ASP A 671 -47.95 -18.46 12.81
C ASP A 671 -47.79 -16.95 12.62
N LYS A 672 -48.41 -16.14 13.50
CA LYS A 672 -48.24 -14.68 13.49
C LYS A 672 -46.77 -14.26 13.64
N VAL A 673 -45.99 -15.01 14.42
CA VAL A 673 -44.57 -14.77 14.59
C VAL A 673 -43.79 -15.11 13.32
N ALA A 674 -44.10 -16.25 12.69
CA ALA A 674 -43.48 -16.66 11.44
C ALA A 674 -43.85 -15.72 10.27
N ASP A 675 -45.08 -15.23 10.21
CA ASP A 675 -45.52 -14.22 9.25
C ASP A 675 -44.81 -12.87 9.43
N ARG A 676 -44.64 -12.42 10.69
CA ARG A 676 -43.80 -11.25 10.98
C ARG A 676 -42.35 -11.50 10.56
N PHE A 677 -41.81 -12.71 10.74
CA PHE A 677 -40.49 -13.04 10.23
C PHE A 677 -40.42 -12.95 8.71
N ALA A 678 -41.36 -13.54 7.97
CA ALA A 678 -41.37 -13.43 6.52
C ALA A 678 -41.49 -11.98 6.02
N THR A 679 -42.28 -11.16 6.73
CA THR A 679 -42.54 -9.76 6.36
C THR A 679 -41.38 -8.82 6.68
N GLU A 680 -40.84 -8.91 7.90
CA GLU A 680 -39.80 -7.98 8.37
C GLU A 680 -38.38 -8.41 7.94
N ILE A 681 -38.15 -9.72 7.69
CA ILE A 681 -36.82 -10.27 7.37
C ILE A 681 -36.67 -10.52 5.87
N GLY A 682 -37.73 -10.97 5.19
CA GLY A 682 -37.77 -11.12 3.74
C GLY A 682 -36.85 -12.19 3.14
N THR A 683 -36.08 -12.94 3.95
CA THR A 683 -35.20 -14.03 3.49
C THR A 683 -36.02 -15.24 3.03
N THR A 684 -35.40 -16.07 2.19
CA THR A 684 -36.02 -17.32 1.71
C THR A 684 -36.41 -18.22 2.87
N GLU A 685 -35.53 -18.40 3.85
CA GLU A 685 -35.76 -19.25 5.02
C GLU A 685 -36.90 -18.74 5.90
N ALA A 686 -37.06 -17.41 6.04
CA ALA A 686 -38.16 -16.82 6.80
C ALA A 686 -39.52 -17.03 6.11
N LYS A 687 -39.55 -16.89 4.78
CA LYS A 687 -40.74 -17.13 3.95
C LYS A 687 -41.13 -18.61 3.94
N GLU A 688 -40.14 -19.50 3.89
CA GLU A 688 -40.37 -20.95 4.01
C GLU A 688 -40.90 -21.32 5.39
N LEU A 689 -40.32 -20.77 6.46
CA LEU A 689 -40.82 -20.98 7.82
C LEU A 689 -42.27 -20.50 7.97
N ALA A 690 -42.61 -19.31 7.48
CA ALA A 690 -43.99 -18.81 7.52
C ALA A 690 -44.96 -19.74 6.79
N LYS A 691 -44.61 -20.18 5.58
CA LYS A 691 -45.41 -21.12 4.81
C LYS A 691 -45.59 -22.46 5.52
N GLU A 692 -44.54 -22.95 6.17
CA GLU A 692 -44.55 -24.20 6.92
C GLU A 692 -45.43 -24.10 8.17
N VAL A 693 -45.31 -23.02 8.93
CA VAL A 693 -46.10 -22.80 10.14
C VAL A 693 -47.56 -22.49 9.83
N ASP A 694 -47.86 -21.79 8.73
CA ASP A 694 -49.24 -21.63 8.24
C ASP A 694 -49.86 -22.98 7.86
N GLY A 695 -49.06 -23.88 7.26
CA GLY A 695 -49.46 -25.28 7.06
C GLY A 695 -49.80 -26.00 8.37
N TYR A 696 -49.02 -25.78 9.44
CA TYR A 696 -49.32 -26.32 10.76
C TYR A 696 -50.61 -25.75 11.33
N LYS A 697 -50.85 -24.44 11.21
CA LYS A 697 -52.08 -23.78 11.65
C LYS A 697 -53.30 -24.33 10.92
N ASN A 698 -53.27 -24.36 9.59
CA ASN A 698 -54.38 -24.87 8.77
C ASN A 698 -54.71 -26.33 9.12
N THR A 699 -53.69 -27.13 9.40
CA THR A 699 -53.87 -28.51 9.88
C THR A 699 -54.49 -28.56 11.27
N ALA A 700 -54.02 -27.71 12.19
CA ALA A 700 -54.49 -27.67 13.58
C ALA A 700 -55.96 -27.23 13.66
N GLU A 701 -56.37 -26.25 12.85
CA GLU A 701 -57.73 -25.72 12.80
C GLU A 701 -58.74 -26.74 12.27
N GLY A 702 -58.31 -27.66 11.41
CA GLY A 702 -59.14 -28.76 10.90
C GLY A 702 -59.35 -29.92 11.86
N LEU A 703 -58.74 -29.91 13.06
CA LEU A 703 -58.83 -31.02 14.03
C LEU A 703 -60.09 -30.98 14.90
N LEU A 704 -60.79 -29.85 14.98
CA LEU A 704 -62.01 -29.74 15.77
C LEU A 704 -63.23 -29.66 14.83
N PRO A 705 -64.29 -30.46 15.08
CA PRO A 705 -65.53 -30.34 14.33
C PRO A 705 -66.18 -28.98 14.59
N GLU A 706 -66.71 -28.36 13.53
CA GLU A 706 -67.41 -27.06 13.56
C GLU A 706 -68.55 -26.96 14.58
#